data_AF-A0A2S8RW83-F1
#
_entry.id   AF-A0A2S8RW83-F1
#
_cell.length_a   1.000
_cell.length_b   1.000
_cell.length_c   1.000
_cell.angle_alpha   90.00
_cell.angle_beta   90.00
_cell.angle_gamma   90.00
#
_symmetry.space_group_name_H-M   'P 1'
#
loop_
_entity.id
_entity.type
_entity.pdbx_description
1 polymer ?
#
loop_
_entity_poly.entity_id
_entity_poly.type
_entity_poly.pdbx_seq_one_letter_code
_entity_poly.pdbx_strand_id
1 'polypeptide(L)'
;MSGRLTGYVDLISLAGGRLELHGWSLSDRVSLVVGPHRAETTPAIARPDVSAVNGGTASVNVGFTLSLPAAAGPWLLICRSGNDNHVYEVAGFGRAATRRAQLRLLPAFFCAATRAAPEGLKWLLYRDDLARAALIDRMGLNETRHITQINPALYTRDDAAVPSEQQGITIILPVYNAFDLLKEALERVVRHTDLPWRLVIVEDRSTDENVRPYLRRWAEDTAKKTGAQVDLLENAENLGFIRSVNRALEKALGYGDHVVLLNSDALVPEAWASRLIRPILTHENVATVTPMSNDAEIFNVPLICKRTTLEPGQADRIDAVARRLNPEADLAAAPTGVGFCMAMNIDYLRQFPTLDTGFGKGYGEEVDWCQRARGVGGRHIGLPGLFVEHRGGMSFGSAEKRKLIEQNNAIIEKRYPDYNADVQEFIRHDPMSSARLALSIAWAAERATAPLSIYLAHSLGGGAEKYLERRIRSDIAANSAALVLRVGGASRWQMECHSAEGVNIGQTDDFALLTRMLDPTGPRRVVYSCGVGDRDPATLPQHLLSLKRPGDRLEVLLHDYYPVSPSYALVDSDGTYRGVPDAASKDPAHTTRGPNGRRVSLAQWRDQWRGLLAAADDIIVFSQDSRQLLLTAYPEVSASIRVQPHTLLASVPKVTRPTPKTPVIGILGDLAPQKGAGVAAGMSRHLQGGDRARLVLVGNIDPTYDLAEGTRLHGTYRLADIPKLIESYQITTWFIPSVWPETFSYTTHEALATGLPVVCFDLGAQAEAVRAAPNGRTIPFELAGNSAQAVVDAILDERA
;
A
#
# COMPACT_ATOMS: atom_id res chain seq x y z
N MET A 1 -42.20 20.16 -8.88
CA MET A 1 -41.92 19.11 -9.88
C MET A 1 -42.08 17.76 -9.20
N SER A 2 -43.11 17.00 -9.55
CA SER A 2 -43.48 15.70 -8.95
C SER A 2 -42.81 14.52 -9.67
N GLY A 3 -41.48 14.59 -9.82
CA GLY A 3 -40.69 13.53 -10.44
C GLY A 3 -40.02 12.65 -9.40
N ARG A 4 -40.07 11.32 -9.58
CA ARG A 4 -39.28 10.37 -8.78
C ARG A 4 -37.79 10.56 -9.13
N LEU A 5 -36.93 10.72 -8.12
CA LEU A 5 -35.49 10.81 -8.31
C LEU A 5 -34.95 9.46 -8.81
N THR A 6 -34.36 9.45 -10.01
CA THR A 6 -33.86 8.22 -10.65
C THR A 6 -32.34 8.10 -10.63
N GLY A 7 -31.63 9.13 -10.15
CA GLY A 7 -30.18 9.13 -10.01
C GLY A 7 -29.65 10.46 -9.52
N TYR A 8 -28.38 10.47 -9.10
CA TYR A 8 -27.66 11.67 -8.68
C TYR A 8 -26.19 11.56 -9.07
N VAL A 9 -25.57 12.70 -9.39
CA VAL A 9 -24.12 12.81 -9.60
C VAL A 9 -23.51 13.40 -8.34
N ASP A 10 -22.79 12.57 -7.59
CA ASP A 10 -22.19 12.94 -6.30
C ASP A 10 -20.96 13.82 -6.50
N LEU A 11 -20.13 13.51 -7.51
CA LEU A 11 -18.87 14.18 -7.75
C LEU A 11 -18.56 14.24 -9.24
N ILE A 12 -18.08 15.40 -9.66
CA ILE A 12 -17.44 15.61 -10.96
C ILE A 12 -16.04 16.14 -10.66
N SER A 13 -15.00 15.46 -11.14
CA SER A 13 -13.62 15.86 -10.92
C SER A 13 -12.83 15.88 -12.24
N LEU A 14 -11.81 16.74 -12.30
CA LEU A 14 -10.83 16.77 -13.39
C LEU A 14 -9.47 16.42 -12.79
N ALA A 15 -9.03 15.18 -13.01
CA ALA A 15 -7.78 14.64 -12.48
C ALA A 15 -6.94 14.04 -13.60
N GLY A 16 -5.65 14.39 -13.68
CA GLY A 16 -4.74 13.86 -14.70
C GLY A 16 -5.20 14.06 -16.15
N GLY A 17 -5.87 15.19 -16.45
CA GLY A 17 -6.44 15.46 -17.78
C GLY A 17 -7.70 14.64 -18.13
N ARG A 18 -8.29 13.96 -17.14
CA ARG A 18 -9.52 13.16 -17.31
C ARG A 18 -10.66 13.72 -16.49
N LEU A 19 -11.84 13.67 -17.08
CA LEU A 19 -13.10 13.90 -16.40
C LEU A 19 -13.53 12.60 -15.71
N GLU A 20 -13.74 12.65 -14.41
CA GLU A 20 -14.33 11.54 -13.64
C GLU A 20 -15.66 11.98 -13.04
N LEU A 21 -16.67 11.12 -13.19
CA LEU A 21 -18.04 11.39 -12.77
C LEU A 21 -18.52 10.20 -11.94
N HIS A 22 -18.79 10.46 -10.67
CA HIS A 22 -19.27 9.48 -9.69
C HIS A 22 -20.70 9.82 -9.32
N GLY A 23 -21.51 8.78 -9.16
CA GLY A 23 -22.92 8.96 -8.83
C GLY A 23 -23.62 7.65 -8.58
N TRP A 24 -24.94 7.71 -8.54
CA TRP A 24 -25.81 6.55 -8.55
C TRP A 24 -26.98 6.76 -9.51
N SER A 25 -27.49 5.68 -10.08
CA SER A 25 -28.62 5.71 -11.00
C SER A 25 -29.40 4.40 -10.95
N LEU A 26 -30.71 4.49 -11.09
CA LEU A 26 -31.63 3.36 -11.25
C LEU A 26 -31.77 2.90 -12.71
N SER A 27 -31.04 3.54 -13.63
CA SER A 27 -31.01 3.19 -15.05
C SER A 27 -30.16 1.94 -15.32
N ASP A 28 -30.53 1.18 -16.36
CA ASP A 28 -29.80 -0.02 -16.79
C ASP A 28 -28.39 0.32 -17.30
N ARG A 29 -28.25 1.50 -17.92
CA ARG A 29 -26.97 2.03 -18.37
C ARG A 29 -26.88 3.53 -18.17
N VAL A 30 -25.66 3.97 -17.89
CA VAL A 30 -25.31 5.39 -17.83
C VAL A 30 -24.13 5.62 -18.77
N SER A 31 -24.30 6.55 -19.71
CA SER A 31 -23.31 6.98 -20.67
C SER A 31 -22.93 8.43 -20.43
N LEU A 32 -21.65 8.77 -20.46
CA LEU A 32 -21.18 10.15 -20.52
C LEU A 32 -20.63 10.41 -21.91
N VAL A 33 -21.03 11.51 -22.54
CA VAL A 33 -20.56 11.96 -23.86
C VAL A 33 -19.97 13.36 -23.73
N VAL A 34 -18.73 13.51 -24.16
CA VAL A 34 -18.01 14.80 -24.19
C VAL A 34 -17.36 14.96 -25.56
N GLY A 35 -17.93 15.82 -26.41
CA GLY A 35 -17.49 15.94 -27.80
C GLY A 35 -17.58 14.59 -28.53
N PRO A 36 -16.49 14.07 -29.13
CA PRO A 36 -16.47 12.75 -29.77
C PRO A 36 -16.33 11.58 -28.78
N HIS A 37 -16.08 11.85 -27.51
CA HIS A 37 -15.75 10.81 -26.53
C HIS A 37 -17.00 10.30 -25.81
N ARG A 38 -17.20 8.99 -25.77
CA ARG A 38 -18.25 8.33 -24.98
C ARG A 38 -17.67 7.27 -24.03
N ALA A 39 -18.12 7.27 -22.79
CA ALA A 39 -17.92 6.20 -21.80
C ALA A 39 -19.29 5.71 -21.35
N GLU A 40 -19.43 4.41 -21.14
CA GLU A 40 -20.67 3.80 -20.71
C GLU A 40 -20.37 2.79 -19.60
N THR A 41 -21.26 2.71 -18.62
CA THR A 41 -21.22 1.70 -17.57
C THR A 41 -22.63 1.29 -17.19
N THR A 42 -22.76 0.10 -16.62
CA THR A 42 -23.95 -0.31 -15.86
C THR A 42 -23.70 0.02 -14.39
N PRO A 43 -24.64 0.68 -13.69
CA PRO A 43 -24.52 0.89 -12.26
C PRO A 43 -24.43 -0.44 -11.53
N ALA A 44 -23.37 -0.62 -10.74
CA ALA A 44 -23.05 -1.89 -10.09
C ALA A 44 -22.31 -1.72 -8.75
N ILE A 45 -21.96 -0.49 -8.36
CA ILE A 45 -21.25 -0.19 -7.12
C ILE A 45 -22.26 -0.17 -5.98
N ALA A 46 -21.94 -0.86 -4.88
CA ALA A 46 -22.80 -0.91 -3.70
C ALA A 46 -22.97 0.49 -3.06
N ARG A 47 -24.22 0.95 -2.91
CA ARG A 47 -24.61 2.21 -2.26
C ARG A 47 -25.73 1.98 -1.24
N PRO A 48 -25.40 1.41 -0.06
CA PRO A 48 -26.37 1.11 0.99
C PRO A 48 -27.07 2.37 1.53
N ASP A 49 -26.37 3.50 1.53
CA ASP A 49 -26.87 4.83 1.87
C ASP A 49 -28.05 5.25 0.97
N VAL A 50 -27.96 4.97 -0.34
CA VAL A 50 -29.00 5.29 -1.32
C VAL A 50 -30.19 4.32 -1.22
N SER A 51 -29.92 3.04 -0.96
CA SER A 51 -30.97 2.02 -0.80
C SER A 51 -31.84 2.28 0.43
N ALA A 52 -31.24 2.75 1.53
CA ALA A 52 -31.94 3.09 2.76
C ALA A 52 -32.94 4.26 2.58
N VAL A 53 -32.57 5.28 1.80
CA VAL A 53 -33.41 6.46 1.55
C VAL A 53 -34.54 6.17 0.55
N ASN A 54 -34.35 5.21 -0.37
CA ASN A 54 -35.35 4.80 -1.36
C ASN A 54 -36.25 3.63 -0.91
N GLY A 55 -36.38 3.40 0.39
CA GLY A 55 -37.34 2.44 0.95
C GLY A 55 -36.99 0.96 0.74
N GLY A 56 -35.70 0.62 0.57
CA GLY A 56 -35.21 -0.77 0.56
C GLY A 56 -35.61 -1.64 -0.64
N THR A 57 -36.31 -1.09 -1.63
CA THR A 57 -36.77 -1.82 -2.83
C THR A 57 -35.81 -1.71 -4.02
N ALA A 58 -34.83 -0.81 -3.96
CA ALA A 58 -33.80 -0.66 -4.99
C ALA A 58 -32.59 -1.59 -4.69
N SER A 59 -32.07 -2.24 -5.73
CA SER A 59 -30.81 -2.99 -5.69
C SER A 59 -29.73 -2.21 -4.94
N VAL A 60 -28.95 -2.87 -4.09
CA VAL A 60 -27.83 -2.23 -3.37
C VAL A 60 -26.78 -1.71 -4.36
N ASN A 61 -26.72 -2.27 -5.57
CA ASN A 61 -25.71 -1.99 -6.58
C ASN A 61 -26.19 -0.96 -7.61
N VAL A 62 -26.34 0.30 -7.17
CA VAL A 62 -26.84 1.41 -8.01
C VAL A 62 -25.80 2.51 -8.24
N GLY A 63 -24.62 2.40 -7.64
CA GLY A 63 -23.52 3.35 -7.85
C GLY A 63 -22.80 3.11 -9.18
N PHE A 64 -22.23 4.18 -9.74
CA PHE A 64 -21.45 4.12 -10.96
C PHE A 64 -20.26 5.09 -10.93
N THR A 65 -19.28 4.83 -11.79
CA THR A 65 -18.17 5.73 -12.06
C THR A 65 -17.90 5.74 -13.56
N LEU A 66 -17.83 6.94 -14.15
CA LEU A 66 -17.52 7.15 -15.56
C LEU A 66 -16.26 8.00 -15.66
N SER A 67 -15.36 7.65 -16.56
CA SER A 67 -14.10 8.37 -16.75
C SER A 67 -13.76 8.52 -18.23
N LEU A 68 -13.48 9.75 -18.67
CA LEU A 68 -13.16 10.10 -20.05
C LEU A 68 -12.00 11.09 -20.15
N PRO A 69 -11.27 11.13 -21.28
CA PRO A 69 -10.39 12.25 -21.57
C PRO A 69 -11.16 13.58 -21.50
N ALA A 70 -10.58 14.61 -20.89
CA ALA A 70 -11.21 15.91 -20.82
C ALA A 70 -11.20 16.57 -22.21
N ALA A 71 -12.39 16.96 -22.69
CA ALA A 71 -12.55 17.67 -23.95
C ALA A 71 -13.51 18.86 -23.80
N ALA A 72 -13.39 19.83 -24.70
CA ALA A 72 -14.28 20.98 -24.76
C ALA A 72 -15.59 20.60 -25.46
N GLY A 73 -16.71 21.07 -24.93
CA GLY A 73 -18.05 20.82 -25.50
C GLY A 73 -19.10 20.64 -24.40
N PRO A 74 -20.39 20.53 -24.75
CA PRO A 74 -21.43 20.16 -23.80
C PRO A 74 -21.18 18.74 -23.29
N TRP A 75 -21.39 18.52 -21.99
CA TRP A 75 -21.19 17.21 -21.35
C TRP A 75 -22.56 16.57 -21.18
N LEU A 76 -22.81 15.51 -21.93
CA LEU A 76 -24.13 14.88 -21.95
C LEU A 76 -24.07 13.55 -21.19
N LEU A 77 -24.82 13.47 -20.10
CA LEU A 77 -25.08 12.23 -19.37
C LEU A 77 -26.37 11.61 -19.91
N ILE A 78 -26.26 10.44 -20.52
CA ILE A 78 -27.37 9.67 -21.08
C ILE A 78 -27.67 8.49 -20.15
N CYS A 79 -28.81 8.53 -19.49
CA CYS A 79 -29.31 7.47 -18.62
C CYS A 79 -30.36 6.66 -19.40
N ARG A 80 -30.11 5.36 -19.60
CA ARG A 80 -31.01 4.46 -20.34
C ARG A 80 -31.76 3.54 -19.39
N SER A 81 -33.09 3.56 -19.47
CA SER A 81 -33.98 2.68 -18.72
C SER A 81 -34.91 1.96 -19.72
N GLY A 82 -34.66 0.68 -19.99
CA GLY A 82 -35.32 -0.07 -21.05
C GLY A 82 -35.04 0.50 -22.44
N ASN A 83 -36.10 0.98 -23.11
CA ASN A 83 -36.02 1.61 -24.43
C ASN A 83 -35.91 3.14 -24.37
N ASP A 84 -36.05 3.73 -23.19
CA ASP A 84 -36.04 5.18 -23.02
C ASP A 84 -34.63 5.69 -22.70
N ASN A 85 -34.24 6.79 -23.35
CA ASN A 85 -32.99 7.50 -23.10
C ASN A 85 -33.30 8.88 -22.52
N HIS A 86 -32.83 9.14 -21.30
CA HIS A 86 -32.87 10.46 -20.69
C HIS A 86 -31.51 11.14 -20.83
N VAL A 87 -31.48 12.31 -21.44
CA VAL A 87 -30.23 13.07 -21.68
C VAL A 87 -30.19 14.28 -20.76
N TYR A 88 -29.12 14.41 -19.99
CA TYR A 88 -28.88 15.50 -19.06
C TYR A 88 -27.59 16.23 -19.46
N GLU A 89 -27.63 17.55 -19.51
CA GLU A 89 -26.41 18.35 -19.63
C GLU A 89 -25.80 18.54 -18.24
N VAL A 90 -24.54 18.17 -18.10
CA VAL A 90 -23.79 18.25 -16.86
C VAL A 90 -22.87 19.47 -16.91
N ALA A 91 -22.85 20.27 -15.84
CA ALA A 91 -22.00 21.43 -15.74
C ALA A 91 -20.52 21.02 -15.78
N GLY A 92 -19.80 21.48 -16.81
CA GLY A 92 -18.38 21.18 -16.96
C GLY A 92 -17.42 22.20 -16.33
N PHE A 93 -16.13 21.89 -16.35
CA PHE A 93 -15.09 22.83 -15.96
C PHE A 93 -14.81 23.80 -17.11
N GLY A 94 -15.33 25.02 -17.01
CA GLY A 94 -14.98 26.08 -17.96
C GLY A 94 -13.50 26.46 -17.89
N ARG A 95 -12.86 26.79 -19.03
CA ARG A 95 -11.44 27.21 -19.09
C ARG A 95 -11.08 28.27 -18.06
N ALA A 96 -11.98 29.22 -17.81
CA ALA A 96 -11.79 30.28 -16.82
C ALA A 96 -11.79 29.75 -15.36
N ALA A 97 -12.62 28.76 -15.04
CA ALA A 97 -12.69 28.15 -13.72
C ALA A 97 -11.42 27.33 -13.44
N THR A 98 -10.97 26.53 -14.41
CA THR A 98 -9.71 25.79 -14.32
C THR A 98 -8.51 26.72 -14.14
N ARG A 99 -8.45 27.82 -14.93
CA ARG A 99 -7.36 28.80 -14.79
C ARG A 99 -7.38 29.49 -13.42
N ARG A 100 -8.56 29.85 -12.88
CA ARG A 100 -8.66 30.39 -11.51
C ARG A 100 -8.21 29.40 -10.46
N ALA A 101 -8.57 28.12 -10.59
CA ALA A 101 -8.13 27.07 -9.68
C ALA A 101 -6.60 26.90 -9.72
N GLN A 102 -5.99 26.86 -10.91
CA GLN A 102 -4.54 26.81 -11.07
C GLN A 102 -3.84 28.04 -10.47
N LEU A 103 -4.39 29.24 -10.69
CA LEU A 103 -3.85 30.48 -10.12
C LEU A 103 -3.87 30.48 -8.58
N ARG A 104 -4.89 29.86 -7.95
CA ARG A 104 -4.96 29.72 -6.48
C ARG A 104 -3.90 28.77 -5.92
N LEU A 105 -3.39 27.84 -6.74
CA LEU A 105 -2.32 26.92 -6.35
C LEU A 105 -0.92 27.53 -6.49
N LEU A 106 -0.77 28.64 -7.23
CA LEU A 106 0.54 29.27 -7.46
C LEU A 106 1.28 29.62 -6.15
N PRO A 107 0.67 30.24 -5.12
CA PRO A 107 1.39 30.57 -3.89
C PRO A 107 1.91 29.32 -3.17
N ALA A 108 1.10 28.27 -3.10
CA ALA A 108 1.50 26.99 -2.51
C ALA A 108 2.63 26.33 -3.32
N PHE A 109 2.51 26.36 -4.65
CA PHE A 109 3.54 25.88 -5.57
C PHE A 109 4.86 26.63 -5.41
N PHE A 110 4.84 27.97 -5.39
CA PHE A 110 6.06 28.76 -5.17
C PHE A 110 6.70 28.50 -3.80
N CYS A 111 5.88 28.31 -2.75
CA CYS A 111 6.36 27.94 -1.43
C CYS A 111 6.99 26.53 -1.39
N ALA A 112 6.43 25.57 -2.11
CA ALA A 112 7.01 24.24 -2.25
C ALA A 112 8.31 24.27 -3.09
N ALA A 113 8.29 24.98 -4.22
CA ALA A 113 9.43 25.12 -5.13
C ALA A 113 10.63 25.81 -4.46
N THR A 114 10.39 26.87 -3.68
CA THR A 114 11.44 27.54 -2.90
C THR A 114 12.06 26.63 -1.84
N ARG A 115 11.24 25.83 -1.14
CA ARG A 115 11.73 24.80 -0.19
C ARG A 115 12.49 23.66 -0.86
N ALA A 116 12.18 23.35 -2.12
CA ALA A 116 12.84 22.30 -2.89
C ALA A 116 14.02 22.79 -3.75
N ALA A 117 14.23 24.11 -3.85
CA ALA A 117 15.26 24.71 -4.70
C ALA A 117 16.70 24.19 -4.47
N PRO A 118 17.16 23.93 -3.23
CA PRO A 118 18.49 23.36 -3.02
C PRO A 118 18.68 22.00 -3.68
N GLU A 119 17.67 21.13 -3.62
CA GLU A 119 17.74 19.80 -4.23
C GLU A 119 17.57 19.89 -5.76
N GLY A 120 16.71 20.80 -6.24
CA GLY A 120 16.62 21.08 -7.68
C GLY A 120 17.95 21.56 -8.27
N LEU A 121 18.70 22.41 -7.54
CA LEU A 121 20.01 22.90 -7.96
C LEU A 121 21.07 21.79 -7.95
N LYS A 122 21.07 20.93 -6.92
CA LYS A 122 21.96 19.76 -6.88
C LYS A 122 21.70 18.80 -8.05
N TRP A 123 20.44 18.53 -8.37
CA TRP A 123 20.10 17.70 -9.52
C TRP A 123 20.54 18.33 -10.85
N LEU A 124 20.32 19.64 -11.03
CA LEU A 124 20.75 20.34 -12.25
C LEU A 124 22.27 20.33 -12.44
N LEU A 125 23.04 20.52 -11.36
CA LEU A 125 24.50 20.62 -11.42
C LEU A 125 25.21 19.26 -11.44
N TYR A 126 24.70 18.28 -10.68
CA TYR A 126 25.40 17.02 -10.44
C TYR A 126 24.65 15.79 -10.95
N ARG A 127 23.46 15.97 -11.54
CA ARG A 127 22.55 14.86 -11.93
C ARG A 127 22.30 13.88 -10.79
N ASP A 128 22.19 14.40 -9.57
CA ASP A 128 21.93 13.64 -8.36
C ASP A 128 20.47 13.16 -8.31
N ASP A 129 20.26 11.86 -8.54
CA ASP A 129 18.94 11.22 -8.51
C ASP A 129 18.26 11.29 -7.14
N LEU A 130 19.01 11.45 -6.05
CA LEU A 130 18.45 11.60 -4.70
C LEU A 130 17.87 12.98 -4.48
N ALA A 131 18.55 14.00 -5.02
CA ALA A 131 18.05 15.35 -5.03
C ALA A 131 16.78 15.45 -5.89
N ARG A 132 16.68 14.66 -6.96
CA ARG A 132 15.45 14.49 -7.74
C ARG A 132 14.33 13.79 -6.95
N ALA A 133 14.62 12.70 -6.24
CA ALA A 133 13.62 12.01 -5.41
C ALA A 133 13.10 12.92 -4.28
N ALA A 134 14.00 13.62 -3.57
CA ALA A 134 13.64 14.59 -2.53
C ALA A 134 12.87 15.80 -3.10
N LEU A 135 13.17 16.23 -4.32
CA LEU A 135 12.41 17.26 -5.03
C LEU A 135 10.98 16.79 -5.32
N ILE A 136 10.80 15.58 -5.84
CA ILE A 136 9.46 14.99 -6.12
C ILE A 136 8.63 14.92 -4.84
N ASP A 137 9.25 14.46 -3.74
CA ASP A 137 8.62 14.35 -2.43
C ASP A 137 8.22 15.71 -1.84
N ARG A 138 9.15 16.68 -1.79
CA ARG A 138 8.89 18.04 -1.27
C ARG A 138 7.87 18.81 -2.11
N MET A 139 7.73 18.49 -3.39
CA MET A 139 6.74 19.08 -4.28
C MET A 139 5.36 18.41 -4.16
N GLY A 140 5.21 17.38 -3.32
CA GLY A 140 3.95 16.65 -3.15
C GLY A 140 3.51 15.94 -4.42
N LEU A 141 4.46 15.52 -5.27
CA LEU A 141 4.19 14.85 -6.54
C LEU A 141 4.08 13.32 -6.39
N ASN A 142 4.38 12.79 -5.19
CA ASN A 142 4.06 11.43 -4.79
C ASN A 142 2.69 11.40 -4.11
N GLU A 143 1.92 10.33 -4.29
CA GLU A 143 0.74 10.08 -3.44
C GLU A 143 1.20 10.03 -1.98
N THR A 144 0.80 11.03 -1.18
CA THR A 144 1.21 11.18 0.22
C THR A 144 0.71 10.00 1.05
N ARG A 145 1.52 8.95 1.17
CA ARG A 145 1.55 8.07 2.33
C ARG A 145 2.53 8.71 3.31
N HIS A 146 2.14 8.96 4.56
CA HIS A 146 3.11 9.33 5.59
C HIS A 146 4.04 8.14 5.79
N ILE A 147 5.22 8.19 5.17
CA ILE A 147 6.22 7.14 5.36
C ILE A 147 7.05 7.51 6.58
N THR A 148 6.93 6.74 7.64
CA THR A 148 7.65 6.97 8.90
C THR A 148 9.03 6.32 8.87
N GLN A 149 9.98 6.95 9.55
CA GLN A 149 11.26 6.32 9.84
C GLN A 149 11.03 5.22 10.88
N ILE A 150 11.50 4.01 10.59
CA ILE A 150 11.45 2.90 11.52
C ILE A 150 12.31 3.25 12.73
N ASN A 151 11.71 3.25 13.91
CA ASN A 151 12.40 3.54 15.15
C ASN A 151 13.54 2.51 15.39
N PRO A 152 14.82 2.92 15.38
CA PRO A 152 15.94 2.00 15.56
C PRO A 152 16.01 1.40 16.96
N ALA A 153 15.34 2.03 17.95
CA ALA A 153 15.26 1.52 19.30
C ALA A 153 14.37 0.28 19.44
N LEU A 154 13.58 -0.07 18.41
CA LEU A 154 12.55 -1.12 18.46
C LEU A 154 13.07 -2.49 18.93
N TYR A 155 14.34 -2.83 18.66
CA TYR A 155 14.99 -4.07 19.11
C TYR A 155 16.23 -3.83 19.98
N THR A 156 16.34 -2.65 20.58
CA THR A 156 17.38 -2.40 21.58
C THR A 156 17.01 -3.07 22.89
N ARG A 157 18.01 -3.55 23.64
CA ARG A 157 17.75 -4.12 24.97
C ARG A 157 17.31 -2.99 25.90
N ASP A 158 16.29 -3.29 26.67
CA ASP A 158 15.87 -2.47 27.77
C ASP A 158 16.50 -3.02 29.06
N ASP A 159 17.27 -2.17 29.75
CA ASP A 159 17.91 -2.50 31.02
C ASP A 159 17.03 -2.06 32.22
N ALA A 160 15.84 -1.52 31.98
CA ALA A 160 14.92 -1.08 33.04
C ALA A 160 14.36 -2.24 33.85
N ALA A 161 14.10 -1.98 35.13
CA ALA A 161 13.59 -2.98 36.06
C ALA A 161 12.20 -3.47 35.66
N VAL A 162 12.03 -4.80 35.62
CA VAL A 162 10.73 -5.47 35.51
C VAL A 162 9.90 -5.14 36.78
N PRO A 163 8.59 -4.88 36.67
CA PRO A 163 7.73 -4.69 37.83
C PRO A 163 7.91 -5.80 38.87
N SER A 164 8.00 -5.42 40.14
CA SER A 164 8.16 -6.35 41.27
C SER A 164 7.03 -7.38 41.32
N GLU A 165 7.35 -8.65 41.61
CA GLU A 165 6.42 -9.78 41.81
C GLU A 165 5.37 -9.54 42.93
N GLN A 166 5.47 -8.43 43.67
CA GLN A 166 4.55 -8.06 44.76
C GLN A 166 3.38 -7.17 44.33
N GLN A 167 3.36 -6.64 43.10
CA GLN A 167 2.28 -5.73 42.67
C GLN A 167 1.02 -6.52 42.30
N GLY A 168 -0.04 -6.38 43.11
CA GLY A 168 -1.35 -6.98 42.82
C GLY A 168 -2.11 -6.24 41.72
N ILE A 169 -2.94 -6.98 40.97
CA ILE A 169 -3.94 -6.42 40.05
C ILE A 169 -5.34 -6.96 40.36
N THR A 170 -6.36 -6.16 40.08
CA THR A 170 -7.77 -6.61 40.07
C THR A 170 -8.28 -6.66 38.64
N ILE A 171 -8.64 -7.84 38.16
CA ILE A 171 -9.24 -8.06 36.84
C ILE A 171 -10.76 -7.97 36.97
N ILE A 172 -11.39 -7.17 36.13
CA ILE A 172 -12.84 -7.07 36.00
C ILE A 172 -13.26 -7.75 34.70
N LEU A 173 -14.13 -8.76 34.82
CA LEU A 173 -14.61 -9.56 33.70
C LEU A 173 -16.15 -9.50 33.62
N PRO A 174 -16.72 -8.58 32.83
CA PRO A 174 -18.16 -8.59 32.54
C PRO A 174 -18.50 -9.75 31.60
N VAL A 175 -19.58 -10.47 31.90
CA VAL A 175 -20.00 -11.66 31.17
C VAL A 175 -21.47 -11.56 30.76
N TYR A 176 -21.72 -11.69 29.46
CA TYR A 176 -23.04 -11.86 28.88
C TYR A 176 -22.97 -12.81 27.68
N ASN A 177 -23.37 -14.07 27.88
CA ASN A 177 -23.29 -15.18 26.90
C ASN A 177 -21.85 -15.55 26.46
N ALA A 178 -21.69 -16.04 25.21
CA ALA A 178 -20.43 -16.52 24.61
C ALA A 178 -19.74 -17.64 25.41
N PHE A 179 -20.50 -18.66 25.82
CA PHE A 179 -20.08 -19.68 26.77
C PHE A 179 -18.75 -20.37 26.46
N ASP A 180 -18.50 -20.76 25.20
CA ASP A 180 -17.26 -21.46 24.85
C ASP A 180 -16.05 -20.54 24.86
N LEU A 181 -16.23 -19.28 24.46
CA LEU A 181 -15.18 -18.26 24.46
C LEU A 181 -14.83 -17.83 25.88
N LEU A 182 -15.84 -17.70 26.74
CA LEU A 182 -15.68 -17.42 28.17
C LEU A 182 -14.79 -18.45 28.87
N LYS A 183 -14.96 -19.75 28.57
CA LYS A 183 -14.12 -20.82 29.15
C LYS A 183 -12.65 -20.61 28.80
N GLU A 184 -12.37 -20.34 27.52
CA GLU A 184 -11.00 -20.12 27.03
C GLU A 184 -10.38 -18.86 27.67
N ALA A 185 -11.14 -17.75 27.74
CA ALA A 185 -10.68 -16.52 28.36
C ALA A 185 -10.33 -16.71 29.85
N LEU A 186 -11.19 -17.38 30.61
CA LEU A 186 -10.96 -17.69 32.03
C LEU A 186 -9.77 -18.63 32.24
N GLU A 187 -9.60 -19.65 31.39
CA GLU A 187 -8.45 -20.55 31.44
C GLU A 187 -7.14 -19.80 31.18
N ARG A 188 -7.14 -18.88 30.20
CA ARG A 188 -5.98 -18.02 29.92
C ARG A 188 -5.68 -17.07 31.07
N VAL A 189 -6.68 -16.45 31.70
CA VAL A 189 -6.45 -15.62 32.91
C VAL A 189 -5.72 -16.40 33.99
N VAL A 190 -6.14 -17.63 34.28
CA VAL A 190 -5.49 -18.46 35.31
C VAL A 190 -4.08 -18.87 34.92
N ARG A 191 -3.85 -19.25 33.66
CA ARG A 191 -2.55 -19.79 33.21
C ARG A 191 -1.51 -18.74 32.87
N HIS A 192 -1.94 -17.60 32.35
CA HIS A 192 -1.05 -16.63 31.69
C HIS A 192 -0.79 -15.37 32.53
N THR A 193 -1.55 -15.14 33.59
CA THR A 193 -1.35 -13.99 34.48
C THR A 193 -0.15 -14.24 35.38
N ASP A 194 0.86 -13.39 35.26
CA ASP A 194 2.17 -13.51 35.88
C ASP A 194 2.36 -12.65 37.16
N LEU A 195 1.31 -11.93 37.56
CA LEU A 195 1.28 -11.13 38.79
C LEU A 195 0.29 -11.72 39.80
N PRO A 196 0.40 -11.41 41.10
CA PRO A 196 -0.69 -11.64 42.05
C PRO A 196 -1.98 -10.99 41.55
N TRP A 197 -3.06 -11.74 41.45
CA TRP A 197 -4.30 -11.25 40.86
C TRP A 197 -5.54 -11.56 41.68
N ARG A 198 -6.51 -10.68 41.57
CA ARG A 198 -7.90 -10.85 42.00
C ARG A 198 -8.80 -10.78 40.78
N LEU A 199 -9.94 -11.46 40.81
CA LEU A 199 -10.90 -11.47 39.71
C LEU A 199 -12.30 -11.15 40.20
N VAL A 200 -12.91 -10.09 39.66
CA VAL A 200 -14.31 -9.73 39.87
C VAL A 200 -15.07 -10.02 38.59
N ILE A 201 -15.82 -11.11 38.58
CA ILE A 201 -16.68 -11.51 37.47
C ILE A 201 -18.06 -10.88 37.68
N VAL A 202 -18.60 -10.22 36.65
CA VAL A 202 -19.99 -9.72 36.68
C VAL A 202 -20.81 -10.45 35.65
N GLU A 203 -21.66 -11.37 36.13
CA GLU A 203 -22.61 -12.09 35.29
C GLU A 203 -23.87 -11.24 35.08
N ASP A 204 -24.04 -10.74 33.86
CA ASP A 204 -25.08 -9.77 33.51
C ASP A 204 -26.35 -10.42 32.94
N ARG A 205 -26.86 -11.44 33.63
CA ARG A 205 -28.08 -12.16 33.25
C ARG A 205 -28.02 -12.70 31.82
N SER A 206 -27.00 -13.52 31.56
CA SER A 206 -26.85 -14.30 30.34
C SER A 206 -28.12 -15.09 30.02
N THR A 207 -28.47 -15.14 28.74
CA THR A 207 -29.59 -15.92 28.23
C THR A 207 -29.23 -17.39 28.04
N ASP A 208 -27.93 -17.69 27.87
CA ASP A 208 -27.42 -19.06 27.88
C ASP A 208 -27.45 -19.63 29.30
N GLU A 209 -28.29 -20.64 29.51
CA GLU A 209 -28.52 -21.28 30.81
C GLU A 209 -27.28 -21.97 31.38
N ASN A 210 -26.25 -22.23 30.56
CA ASN A 210 -25.01 -22.88 30.99
C ASN A 210 -24.04 -21.92 31.70
N VAL A 211 -24.14 -20.61 31.45
CA VAL A 211 -23.13 -19.63 31.90
C VAL A 211 -23.11 -19.50 33.43
N ARG A 212 -24.25 -19.22 34.07
CA ARG A 212 -24.31 -19.05 35.53
C ARG A 212 -23.86 -20.28 36.32
N PRO A 213 -24.41 -21.49 36.07
CA PRO A 213 -23.98 -22.68 36.80
C PRO A 213 -22.48 -22.96 36.63
N TYR A 214 -21.95 -22.72 35.43
CA TYR A 214 -20.53 -22.86 35.16
C TYR A 214 -19.70 -21.85 35.95
N LEU A 215 -20.03 -20.56 35.91
CA LEU A 215 -19.28 -19.51 36.63
C LEU A 215 -19.26 -19.73 38.14
N ARG A 216 -20.38 -20.14 38.75
CA ARG A 216 -20.43 -20.49 40.19
C ARG A 216 -19.44 -21.60 40.53
N ARG A 217 -19.47 -22.70 39.78
CA ARG A 217 -18.54 -23.83 39.97
C ARG A 217 -17.10 -23.42 39.71
N TRP A 218 -16.85 -22.71 38.62
CA TRP A 218 -15.52 -22.28 38.22
C TRP A 218 -14.89 -21.34 39.25
N ALA A 219 -15.65 -20.39 39.79
CA ALA A 219 -15.15 -19.44 40.79
C ALA A 219 -14.74 -20.16 42.09
N GLU A 220 -15.59 -21.07 42.59
CA GLU A 220 -15.29 -21.88 43.78
C GLU A 220 -14.05 -22.77 43.58
N ASP A 221 -13.97 -23.45 42.42
CA ASP A 221 -12.84 -24.34 42.12
C ASP A 221 -11.54 -23.57 41.93
N THR A 222 -11.58 -22.41 41.28
CA THR A 222 -10.40 -21.61 40.98
C THR A 222 -9.83 -20.97 42.24
N ALA A 223 -10.68 -20.43 43.12
CA ALA A 223 -10.25 -19.89 44.41
C ALA A 223 -9.53 -20.97 45.24
N LYS A 224 -10.03 -22.21 45.24
CA LYS A 224 -9.38 -23.35 45.94
C LYS A 224 -8.06 -23.77 45.31
N LYS A 225 -7.97 -23.79 43.97
CA LYS A 225 -6.78 -24.28 43.24
C LYS A 225 -5.63 -23.28 43.20
N THR A 226 -5.94 -22.00 43.07
CA THR A 226 -4.94 -20.94 42.84
C THR A 226 -4.62 -20.12 44.08
N GLY A 227 -5.50 -20.13 45.09
CA GLY A 227 -5.44 -19.21 46.23
C GLY A 227 -5.81 -17.77 45.88
N ALA A 228 -6.18 -17.48 44.61
CA ALA A 228 -6.61 -16.16 44.19
C ALA A 228 -8.00 -15.83 44.74
N GLN A 229 -8.24 -14.54 45.00
CA GLN A 229 -9.56 -14.06 45.39
C GLN A 229 -10.44 -13.89 44.15
N VAL A 230 -11.52 -14.66 44.07
CA VAL A 230 -12.49 -14.62 42.97
C VAL A 230 -13.86 -14.24 43.51
N ASP A 231 -14.37 -13.08 43.10
CA ASP A 231 -15.72 -12.61 43.41
C ASP A 231 -16.62 -12.78 42.19
N LEU A 232 -17.76 -13.45 42.37
CA LEU A 232 -18.81 -13.55 41.36
C LEU A 232 -20.00 -12.68 41.75
N LEU A 233 -20.25 -11.64 40.96
CA LEU A 233 -21.40 -10.75 41.10
C LEU A 233 -22.47 -11.14 40.06
N GLU A 234 -23.63 -11.60 40.52
CA GLU A 234 -24.75 -11.92 39.64
C GLU A 234 -25.77 -10.76 39.61
N ASN A 235 -26.16 -10.30 38.42
CA ASN A 235 -27.23 -9.33 38.27
C ASN A 235 -28.60 -10.04 38.29
N ALA A 236 -29.63 -9.43 38.89
CA ALA A 236 -30.99 -10.00 38.84
C ALA A 236 -31.62 -9.84 37.44
N GLU A 237 -31.26 -8.77 36.73
CA GLU A 237 -31.71 -8.40 35.40
C GLU A 237 -30.51 -8.03 34.51
N ASN A 238 -30.70 -7.91 33.20
CA ASN A 238 -29.64 -7.44 32.29
C ASN A 238 -29.49 -5.93 32.43
N LEU A 239 -28.44 -5.49 33.15
CA LEU A 239 -28.14 -4.09 33.44
C LEU A 239 -27.36 -3.41 32.30
N GLY A 240 -26.76 -4.19 31.41
CA GLY A 240 -25.85 -3.75 30.36
C GLY A 240 -24.43 -3.57 30.85
N PHE A 241 -23.50 -3.46 29.89
CA PHE A 241 -22.06 -3.41 30.13
C PHE A 241 -21.66 -2.36 31.19
N ILE A 242 -22.08 -1.11 31.00
CA ILE A 242 -21.66 0.03 31.84
C ILE A 242 -22.02 -0.17 33.31
N ARG A 243 -23.28 -0.54 33.59
CA ARG A 243 -23.76 -0.74 34.96
C ARG A 243 -23.13 -1.97 35.61
N SER A 244 -22.95 -3.04 34.85
CA SER A 244 -22.24 -4.24 35.31
C SER A 244 -20.80 -3.95 35.68
N VAL A 245 -20.07 -3.23 34.81
CA VAL A 245 -18.68 -2.82 35.08
C VAL A 245 -18.60 -1.88 36.28
N ASN A 246 -19.52 -0.90 36.43
CA ASN A 246 -19.54 -0.01 37.59
C ASN A 246 -19.69 -0.76 38.93
N ARG A 247 -20.53 -1.81 38.98
CA ARG A 247 -20.63 -2.67 40.19
C ARG A 247 -19.30 -3.35 40.52
N ALA A 248 -18.55 -3.78 39.52
CA ALA A 248 -17.23 -4.36 39.74
C ALA A 248 -16.17 -3.31 40.10
N LEU A 249 -16.21 -2.12 39.51
CA LEU A 249 -15.29 -1.02 39.85
C LEU A 249 -15.46 -0.59 41.31
N GLU A 250 -16.70 -0.51 41.81
CA GLU A 250 -16.98 -0.25 43.22
C GLU A 250 -16.31 -1.28 44.14
N LYS A 251 -16.39 -2.57 43.77
CA LYS A 251 -15.74 -3.64 44.51
C LYS A 251 -14.20 -3.54 44.43
N ALA A 252 -13.67 -3.29 43.24
CA ALA A 252 -12.23 -3.19 42.98
C ALA A 252 -11.58 -2.01 43.73
N LEU A 253 -12.29 -0.87 43.84
CA LEU A 253 -11.85 0.27 44.64
C LEU A 253 -11.60 -0.08 46.11
N GLY A 254 -12.36 -1.04 46.65
CA GLY A 254 -12.14 -1.56 48.00
C GLY A 254 -10.84 -2.35 48.18
N TYR A 255 -10.28 -2.91 47.10
CA TYR A 255 -9.00 -3.62 47.12
C TYR A 255 -7.80 -2.71 46.92
N GLY A 256 -7.95 -1.64 46.14
CA GLY A 256 -6.91 -0.62 45.96
C GLY A 256 -5.77 -1.01 45.03
N ASP A 257 -5.90 -2.10 44.26
CA ASP A 257 -4.97 -2.45 43.19
C ASP A 257 -5.26 -1.64 41.91
N HIS A 258 -4.31 -1.63 40.97
CA HIS A 258 -4.62 -1.28 39.58
C HIS A 258 -5.66 -2.24 39.00
N VAL A 259 -6.54 -1.70 38.16
CA VAL A 259 -7.67 -2.47 37.60
C VAL A 259 -7.41 -2.80 36.15
N VAL A 260 -7.73 -4.00 35.71
CA VAL A 260 -7.79 -4.35 34.29
C VAL A 260 -9.23 -4.66 33.92
N LEU A 261 -9.79 -3.86 33.00
CA LEU A 261 -11.04 -4.21 32.33
C LEU A 261 -10.71 -5.21 31.21
N LEU A 262 -11.25 -6.42 31.30
CA LEU A 262 -11.01 -7.49 30.34
C LEU A 262 -12.35 -8.05 29.86
N ASN A 263 -12.63 -7.99 28.57
CA ASN A 263 -13.84 -8.60 28.04
C ASN A 263 -13.75 -10.14 28.06
N SER A 264 -14.90 -10.81 28.14
CA SER A 264 -15.01 -12.27 28.16
C SER A 264 -14.59 -12.97 26.85
N ASP A 265 -14.23 -12.20 25.83
CA ASP A 265 -13.79 -12.63 24.50
C ASP A 265 -12.40 -12.11 24.13
N ALA A 266 -11.68 -11.53 25.10
CA ALA A 266 -10.29 -11.14 25.00
C ALA A 266 -9.38 -12.28 25.49
N LEU A 267 -8.44 -12.71 24.66
CA LEU A 267 -7.60 -13.87 24.94
C LEU A 267 -6.16 -13.41 25.21
N VAL A 268 -5.86 -13.29 26.50
CA VAL A 268 -4.56 -12.80 26.97
C VAL A 268 -3.44 -13.81 26.69
N PRO A 269 -2.27 -13.38 26.18
CA PRO A 269 -1.12 -14.24 25.99
C PRO A 269 -0.36 -14.45 27.31
N GLU A 270 0.61 -15.36 27.33
CA GLU A 270 1.48 -15.60 28.49
C GLU A 270 2.18 -14.31 28.97
N ALA A 271 2.28 -14.13 30.29
CA ALA A 271 2.95 -13.02 30.96
C ALA A 271 2.48 -11.63 30.49
N TRP A 272 1.17 -11.48 30.31
CA TRP A 272 0.57 -10.26 29.80
C TRP A 272 0.43 -9.16 30.86
N ALA A 273 0.21 -9.53 32.12
CA ALA A 273 -0.26 -8.60 33.14
C ALA A 273 0.85 -7.64 33.56
N SER A 274 2.06 -8.15 33.82
CA SER A 274 3.22 -7.29 34.13
C SER A 274 3.53 -6.32 33.01
N ARG A 275 3.43 -6.77 31.74
CA ARG A 275 3.63 -5.93 30.56
C ARG A 275 2.58 -4.84 30.46
N LEU A 276 1.30 -5.17 30.69
CA LEU A 276 0.20 -4.22 30.57
C LEU A 276 0.27 -3.10 31.62
N ILE A 277 0.58 -3.43 32.88
CA ILE A 277 0.64 -2.41 33.94
C ILE A 277 1.98 -1.66 34.00
N ARG A 278 3.04 -2.17 33.36
CA ARG A 278 4.37 -1.57 33.42
C ARG A 278 4.36 -0.06 33.13
N PRO A 279 3.67 0.48 32.10
CA PRO A 279 3.68 1.91 31.85
C PRO A 279 3.05 2.73 32.99
N ILE A 280 2.07 2.18 33.73
CA ILE A 280 1.50 2.83 34.92
C ILE A 280 2.54 2.99 36.02
N LEU A 281 3.43 2.02 36.17
CA LEU A 281 4.42 1.98 37.24
C LEU A 281 5.69 2.79 36.93
N THR A 282 6.00 2.95 35.63
CA THR A 282 7.28 3.50 35.17
C THR A 282 7.17 4.90 34.58
N HIS A 283 5.97 5.35 34.24
CA HIS A 283 5.74 6.67 33.65
C HIS A 283 4.78 7.49 34.50
N GLU A 284 5.05 8.79 34.58
CA GLU A 284 4.18 9.73 35.29
C GLU A 284 2.85 9.92 34.57
N ASN A 285 1.80 10.11 35.36
CA ASN A 285 0.46 10.52 34.92
C ASN A 285 -0.20 9.56 33.91
N VAL A 286 0.17 8.27 33.89
CA VAL A 286 -0.51 7.27 33.06
C VAL A 286 -1.83 6.87 33.72
N ALA A 287 -2.95 7.22 33.07
CA ALA A 287 -4.31 6.89 33.50
C ALA A 287 -4.76 5.53 32.96
N THR A 288 -4.46 5.23 31.69
CA THR A 288 -4.77 3.92 31.10
C THR A 288 -3.67 3.38 30.19
N VAL A 289 -3.67 2.07 30.01
CA VAL A 289 -2.82 1.36 29.03
C VAL A 289 -3.67 0.38 28.24
N THR A 290 -3.51 0.38 26.92
CA THR A 290 -4.21 -0.51 25.99
C THR A 290 -3.19 -1.24 25.10
N PRO A 291 -3.26 -2.58 24.97
CA PRO A 291 -2.36 -3.34 24.10
C PRO A 291 -2.77 -3.23 22.63
N MET A 292 -1.85 -3.63 21.75
CA MET A 292 -2.17 -3.86 20.34
C MET A 292 -3.13 -5.05 20.20
N SER A 293 -3.96 -5.06 19.15
CA SER A 293 -4.93 -6.15 18.92
C SER A 293 -5.27 -6.32 17.45
N ASN A 294 -5.99 -7.38 17.11
CA ASN A 294 -6.65 -7.55 15.82
C ASN A 294 -7.98 -6.76 15.74
N ASP A 295 -8.54 -6.32 16.88
CA ASP A 295 -9.82 -5.59 16.96
C ASP A 295 -9.90 -4.62 18.17
N ALA A 296 -9.08 -3.58 18.13
CA ALA A 296 -8.98 -2.46 19.08
C ALA A 296 -8.77 -1.10 18.38
N GLU A 297 -9.53 -0.83 17.31
CA GLU A 297 -9.58 0.48 16.63
C GLU A 297 -8.20 1.06 16.24
N ILE A 298 -7.77 2.15 16.87
CA ILE A 298 -6.48 2.83 16.62
C ILE A 298 -5.25 1.98 16.99
N PHE A 299 -5.45 0.85 17.68
CA PHE A 299 -4.41 -0.12 18.06
C PHE A 299 -4.41 -1.38 17.17
N ASN A 300 -5.16 -1.39 16.05
CA ASN A 300 -5.26 -2.54 15.16
C ASN A 300 -3.97 -2.92 14.42
N VAL A 301 -3.64 -4.20 14.43
CA VAL A 301 -2.63 -4.84 13.56
C VAL A 301 -3.36 -5.77 12.58
N PRO A 302 -2.98 -5.80 11.28
CA PRO A 302 -1.81 -5.17 10.66
C PRO A 302 -1.96 -3.68 10.31
N LEU A 303 -3.20 -3.17 10.24
CA LEU A 303 -3.50 -1.80 9.81
C LEU A 303 -4.40 -1.11 10.82
N ILE A 304 -4.07 0.15 11.10
CA ILE A 304 -4.83 0.99 12.02
C ILE A 304 -6.30 1.07 11.59
N CYS A 305 -7.21 0.96 12.55
CA CYS A 305 -8.67 0.95 12.36
C CYS A 305 -9.21 -0.13 11.39
N LYS A 306 -8.44 -1.18 11.10
CA LYS A 306 -8.87 -2.30 10.26
C LYS A 306 -8.86 -3.62 11.03
N ARG A 307 -10.05 -4.10 11.36
CA ARG A 307 -10.25 -5.38 12.06
C ARG A 307 -9.76 -6.54 11.21
N THR A 308 -9.12 -7.52 11.84
CA THR A 308 -8.81 -8.82 11.21
C THR A 308 -9.26 -9.99 12.09
N THR A 309 -9.52 -11.13 11.44
CA THR A 309 -9.80 -12.40 12.13
C THR A 309 -8.54 -13.24 12.23
N LEU A 310 -8.32 -13.84 13.39
CA LEU A 310 -7.20 -14.72 13.66
C LEU A 310 -7.68 -16.14 13.94
N GLU A 311 -6.89 -17.12 13.51
CA GLU A 311 -7.06 -18.53 13.87
C GLU A 311 -6.45 -18.80 15.25
N PRO A 312 -6.92 -19.83 15.97
CA PRO A 312 -6.39 -20.17 17.29
C PRO A 312 -4.85 -20.27 17.33
N GLY A 313 -4.24 -19.55 18.29
CA GLY A 313 -2.79 -19.52 18.51
C GLY A 313 -2.01 -18.57 17.61
N GLN A 314 -2.60 -17.97 16.55
CA GLN A 314 -1.90 -16.95 15.75
C GLN A 314 -1.58 -15.71 16.59
N ALA A 315 -2.52 -15.26 17.42
CA ALA A 315 -2.32 -14.12 18.31
C ALA A 315 -1.14 -14.33 19.28
N ASP A 316 -0.99 -15.53 19.84
CA ASP A 316 0.11 -15.86 20.76
C ASP A 316 1.48 -15.78 20.07
N ARG A 317 1.55 -16.16 18.78
CA ARG A 317 2.79 -16.07 17.99
C ARG A 317 3.10 -14.65 17.53
N ILE A 318 2.07 -13.83 17.26
CA ILE A 318 2.24 -12.38 17.07
C ILE A 318 2.74 -11.73 18.38
N ASP A 319 2.17 -12.10 19.54
CA ASP A 319 2.62 -11.61 20.83
C ASP A 319 4.06 -12.03 21.16
N ALA A 320 4.50 -13.23 20.74
CA ALA A 320 5.88 -13.65 20.90
C ALA A 320 6.88 -12.72 20.19
N VAL A 321 6.45 -12.01 19.13
CA VAL A 321 7.21 -10.93 18.50
C VAL A 321 7.07 -9.63 19.30
N ALA A 322 5.85 -9.27 19.71
CA ALA A 322 5.58 -8.09 20.53
C ALA A 322 6.45 -8.07 21.81
N ARG A 323 6.55 -9.22 22.50
CA ARG A 323 7.36 -9.40 23.71
C ARG A 323 8.85 -9.10 23.53
N ARG A 324 9.37 -9.17 22.29
CA ARG A 324 10.78 -8.90 21.97
C ARG A 324 11.04 -7.45 21.60
N LEU A 325 9.98 -6.66 21.39
CA LEU A 325 10.12 -5.24 21.11
C LEU A 325 10.58 -4.52 22.39
N ASN A 326 11.37 -3.46 22.23
CA ASN A 326 11.71 -2.59 23.33
C ASN A 326 10.39 -1.95 23.86
N PRO A 327 10.05 -2.14 25.14
CA PRO A 327 8.81 -1.66 25.74
C PRO A 327 8.66 -0.14 25.78
N GLU A 328 9.76 0.60 25.65
CA GLU A 328 9.77 2.07 25.58
C GLU A 328 9.74 2.58 24.12
N ALA A 329 10.09 1.73 23.15
CA ALA A 329 10.04 2.11 21.75
C ALA A 329 8.58 2.16 21.26
N ASP A 330 8.21 3.25 20.59
CA ASP A 330 6.87 3.48 20.04
C ASP A 330 5.75 3.48 21.10
N LEU A 331 6.09 3.66 22.37
CA LEU A 331 5.10 3.89 23.43
C LEU A 331 4.44 5.26 23.21
N ALA A 332 3.14 5.25 22.86
CA ALA A 332 2.48 6.46 22.37
C ALA A 332 1.32 6.90 23.28
N ALA A 333 1.21 8.21 23.51
CA ALA A 333 0.00 8.80 24.07
C ALA A 333 -1.12 8.79 23.02
N ALA A 334 -2.24 8.19 23.39
CA ALA A 334 -3.43 8.06 22.57
C ALA A 334 -4.55 8.98 23.08
N PRO A 335 -5.51 9.37 22.21
CA PRO A 335 -6.65 10.16 22.63
C PRO A 335 -7.58 9.42 23.59
N THR A 336 -7.61 8.09 23.56
CA THR A 336 -8.41 7.23 24.45
C THR A 336 -7.75 5.86 24.62
N GLY A 337 -8.10 5.15 25.69
CA GLY A 337 -7.93 3.70 25.76
C GLY A 337 -9.12 2.95 25.13
N VAL A 338 -8.96 1.65 24.87
CA VAL A 338 -10.02 0.77 24.34
C VAL A 338 -10.36 -0.32 25.35
N GLY A 339 -11.63 -0.40 25.74
CA GLY A 339 -12.10 -1.15 26.91
C GLY A 339 -12.09 -2.68 26.81
N PHE A 340 -11.69 -3.28 25.68
CA PHE A 340 -11.66 -4.75 25.55
C PHE A 340 -10.60 -5.41 26.43
N CYS A 341 -9.47 -4.73 26.63
CA CYS A 341 -8.36 -5.08 27.49
C CYS A 341 -7.65 -3.76 27.85
N MET A 342 -7.99 -3.17 28.99
CA MET A 342 -7.49 -1.85 29.39
C MET A 342 -7.09 -1.86 30.85
N ALA A 343 -5.83 -1.57 31.14
CA ALA A 343 -5.39 -1.28 32.50
C ALA A 343 -5.78 0.16 32.86
N MET A 344 -6.24 0.34 34.10
CA MET A 344 -6.67 1.59 34.69
C MET A 344 -5.86 1.84 35.96
N ASN A 345 -5.22 3.00 36.03
CA ASN A 345 -4.50 3.41 37.22
C ASN A 345 -5.48 3.67 38.38
N ILE A 346 -5.20 3.11 39.55
CA ILE A 346 -6.08 3.17 40.72
C ILE A 346 -6.26 4.61 41.22
N ASP A 347 -5.27 5.47 41.07
CA ASP A 347 -5.35 6.85 41.54
C ASP A 347 -6.27 7.71 40.66
N TYR A 348 -6.32 7.43 39.36
CA TYR A 348 -7.32 8.03 38.47
C TYR A 348 -8.69 7.41 38.67
N LEU A 349 -8.77 6.09 38.93
CA LEU A 349 -10.03 5.42 39.23
C LEU A 349 -10.67 5.94 40.52
N ARG A 350 -9.88 6.29 41.55
CA ARG A 350 -10.41 6.93 42.77
C ARG A 350 -11.05 8.29 42.51
N GLN A 351 -10.53 9.05 41.52
CA GLN A 351 -11.09 10.34 41.12
C GLN A 351 -12.34 10.18 40.25
N PHE A 352 -12.34 9.17 39.39
CA PHE A 352 -13.42 8.88 38.46
C PHE A 352 -13.91 7.43 38.66
N PRO A 353 -14.64 7.13 39.75
CA PRO A 353 -14.92 5.75 40.17
C PRO A 353 -15.89 4.98 39.26
N THR A 354 -16.58 5.68 38.36
CA THR A 354 -17.63 5.10 37.52
C THR A 354 -17.53 5.56 36.07
N LEU A 355 -17.92 4.66 35.17
CA LEU A 355 -18.29 4.93 33.79
C LEU A 355 -19.65 5.64 33.74
N ASP A 356 -19.85 6.55 32.79
CA ASP A 356 -21.10 7.32 32.69
C ASP A 356 -22.25 6.48 32.12
N THR A 357 -23.27 6.25 32.94
CA THR A 357 -24.49 5.51 32.55
C THR A 357 -25.34 6.22 31.49
N GLY A 358 -25.05 7.48 31.17
CA GLY A 358 -25.66 8.24 30.08
C GLY A 358 -25.46 7.63 28.69
N PHE A 359 -24.45 6.78 28.51
CA PHE A 359 -24.19 6.04 27.26
C PHE A 359 -25.03 4.74 27.12
N GLY A 360 -25.92 4.46 28.08
CA GLY A 360 -26.89 3.38 27.98
C GLY A 360 -26.27 1.99 28.12
N LYS A 361 -26.15 1.26 27.01
CA LYS A 361 -25.68 -0.15 27.00
C LYS A 361 -24.20 -0.30 26.60
N GLY A 362 -23.50 0.78 26.29
CA GLY A 362 -22.08 0.79 25.91
C GLY A 362 -21.79 1.73 24.74
N TYR A 363 -20.54 1.72 24.26
CA TYR A 363 -19.98 2.60 23.24
C TYR A 363 -19.88 4.07 23.67
N GLY A 364 -18.68 4.52 24.03
CA GLY A 364 -18.36 5.92 24.35
C GLY A 364 -18.11 6.17 25.85
N GLU A 365 -18.49 5.23 26.72
CA GLU A 365 -18.22 5.30 28.15
C GLU A 365 -16.73 5.31 28.49
N GLU A 366 -15.93 4.54 27.77
CA GLU A 366 -14.49 4.47 27.94
C GLU A 366 -13.82 5.74 27.42
N VAL A 367 -14.36 6.31 26.33
CA VAL A 367 -13.92 7.59 25.78
C VAL A 367 -14.19 8.71 26.78
N ASP A 368 -15.41 8.77 27.34
CA ASP A 368 -15.75 9.77 28.36
C ASP A 368 -14.87 9.64 29.60
N TRP A 369 -14.66 8.43 30.10
CA TRP A 369 -13.78 8.20 31.25
C TRP A 369 -12.35 8.65 30.96
N CYS A 370 -11.81 8.28 29.79
CA CYS A 370 -10.47 8.69 29.36
C CYS A 370 -10.37 10.22 29.27
N GLN A 371 -11.33 10.87 28.61
CA GLN A 371 -11.33 12.32 28.46
C GLN A 371 -11.45 13.06 29.79
N ARG A 372 -12.20 12.54 30.78
CA ARG A 372 -12.22 13.09 32.14
C ARG A 372 -10.86 12.96 32.84
N ALA A 373 -10.22 11.79 32.74
CA ALA A 373 -8.89 11.59 33.29
C ALA A 373 -7.85 12.49 32.61
N ARG A 374 -7.95 12.68 31.30
CA ARG A 374 -7.10 13.60 30.52
C ARG A 374 -7.29 15.06 30.93
N GLY A 375 -8.51 15.45 31.29
CA GLY A 375 -8.82 16.79 31.82
C GLY A 375 -8.07 17.16 33.11
N VAL A 376 -7.58 16.16 33.86
CA VAL A 376 -6.72 16.35 35.04
C VAL A 376 -5.27 15.92 34.81
N GLY A 377 -4.83 15.86 33.55
CA GLY A 377 -3.45 15.55 33.15
C GLY A 377 -3.15 14.06 32.92
N GLY A 378 -4.14 13.18 33.00
CA GLY A 378 -3.99 11.76 32.70
C GLY A 378 -3.63 11.47 31.25
N ARG A 379 -2.76 10.48 31.04
CA ARG A 379 -2.33 9.99 29.73
C ARG A 379 -2.89 8.59 29.47
N HIS A 380 -3.32 8.34 28.24
CA HIS A 380 -3.72 7.01 27.77
C HIS A 380 -2.63 6.48 26.87
N ILE A 381 -2.12 5.28 27.12
CA ILE A 381 -0.92 4.77 26.47
C ILE A 381 -1.26 3.54 25.62
N GLY A 382 -0.88 3.58 24.34
CA GLY A 382 -0.82 2.40 23.50
C GLY A 382 0.45 1.62 23.78
N LEU A 383 0.34 0.32 24.07
CA LEU A 383 1.46 -0.55 24.41
C LEU A 383 1.81 -1.47 23.22
N PRO A 384 2.96 -1.24 22.53
CA PRO A 384 3.34 -2.07 21.40
C PRO A 384 3.87 -3.46 21.79
N GLY A 385 4.43 -3.59 23.00
CA GLY A 385 5.06 -4.81 23.51
C GLY A 385 4.11 -5.91 23.97
N LEU A 386 2.80 -5.77 23.71
CA LEU A 386 1.76 -6.74 24.07
C LEU A 386 0.71 -6.79 22.98
N PHE A 387 0.38 -7.99 22.52
CA PHE A 387 -0.69 -8.24 21.56
C PHE A 387 -1.77 -9.14 22.19
N VAL A 388 -3.01 -8.67 22.23
CA VAL A 388 -4.15 -9.42 22.81
C VAL A 388 -5.20 -9.67 21.75
N GLU A 389 -5.59 -10.93 21.55
CA GLU A 389 -6.67 -11.28 20.62
C GLU A 389 -8.01 -10.79 21.17
N HIS A 390 -8.82 -10.18 20.33
CA HIS A 390 -10.22 -9.87 20.62
C HIS A 390 -11.08 -10.57 19.56
N ARG A 391 -11.76 -11.65 19.99
CA ARG A 391 -12.42 -12.59 19.05
C ARG A 391 -13.92 -12.30 18.89
N GLY A 392 -14.58 -11.77 19.92
CA GLY A 392 -16.05 -11.71 20.02
C GLY A 392 -16.71 -10.38 19.62
N GLY A 393 -16.28 -9.73 18.53
CA GLY A 393 -17.04 -8.62 17.92
C GLY A 393 -18.35 -9.01 17.19
N MET A 394 -18.76 -10.29 17.25
CA MET A 394 -19.97 -10.83 16.59
C MET A 394 -21.26 -10.64 17.40
N SER A 395 -21.16 -10.27 18.68
CA SER A 395 -22.32 -10.00 19.51
C SER A 395 -22.82 -8.57 19.25
N PHE A 396 -24.08 -8.45 18.83
CA PHE A 396 -24.81 -7.22 18.45
C PHE A 396 -24.64 -6.73 17.00
N GLY A 397 -24.79 -7.60 16.01
CA GLY A 397 -25.35 -7.20 14.70
C GLY A 397 -26.86 -7.02 14.84
N SER A 398 -27.49 -5.89 14.54
CA SER A 398 -27.69 -5.35 13.20
C SER A 398 -28.46 -4.02 13.37
N ALA A 399 -28.07 -2.95 12.67
CA ALA A 399 -28.65 -1.59 12.71
C ALA A 399 -28.69 -0.86 14.09
N GLU A 400 -29.24 -1.47 15.14
CA GLU A 400 -29.36 -0.90 16.49
C GLU A 400 -28.01 -0.54 17.11
N LYS A 401 -26.99 -1.40 16.97
CA LYS A 401 -25.61 -1.11 17.39
C LYS A 401 -25.07 0.14 16.69
N ARG A 402 -25.29 0.24 15.39
CA ARG A 402 -24.82 1.38 14.58
C ARG A 402 -25.49 2.67 15.02
N LYS A 403 -26.80 2.62 15.25
CA LYS A 403 -27.58 3.73 15.79
C LYS A 403 -27.12 4.14 17.18
N LEU A 404 -26.82 3.19 18.05
CA LEU A 404 -26.29 3.47 19.40
C LEU A 404 -24.91 4.13 19.33
N ILE A 405 -24.01 3.62 18.48
CA ILE A 405 -22.70 4.23 18.23
C ILE A 405 -22.86 5.65 17.69
N GLU A 406 -23.71 5.88 16.69
CA GLU A 406 -23.96 7.22 16.14
C GLU A 406 -24.53 8.18 17.20
N GLN A 407 -25.49 7.72 18.00
CA GLN A 407 -26.07 8.50 19.10
C GLN A 407 -25.03 8.88 20.16
N ASN A 408 -24.22 7.92 20.58
CA ASN A 408 -23.22 8.12 21.62
C ASN A 408 -22.02 8.93 21.12
N ASN A 409 -21.64 8.80 19.85
CA ASN A 409 -20.65 9.66 19.22
C ASN A 409 -21.09 11.13 19.22
N ALA A 410 -22.38 11.41 18.99
CA ALA A 410 -22.90 12.78 19.09
C ALA A 410 -22.80 13.36 20.52
N ILE A 411 -22.90 12.51 21.55
CA ILE A 411 -22.67 12.91 22.95
C ILE A 411 -21.19 13.25 23.16
N ILE A 412 -20.28 12.41 22.67
CA ILE A 412 -18.83 12.63 22.76
C ILE A 412 -18.42 13.91 22.03
N GLU A 413 -18.88 14.12 20.80
CA GLU A 413 -18.60 15.32 20.01
C GLU A 413 -19.05 16.60 20.72
N LYS A 414 -20.20 16.53 21.40
CA LYS A 414 -20.72 17.66 22.16
C LYS A 414 -19.91 17.93 23.43
N ARG A 415 -19.45 16.88 24.13
CA ARG A 415 -18.71 17.01 25.41
C ARG A 415 -17.23 17.34 25.19
N TYR A 416 -16.63 16.80 24.14
CA TYR A 416 -15.20 16.85 23.86
C TYR A 416 -14.97 17.24 22.38
N PRO A 417 -15.15 18.53 22.01
CA PRO A 417 -15.12 18.98 20.62
C PRO A 417 -13.81 18.66 19.87
N ASP A 418 -12.68 18.62 20.59
CA ASP A 418 -11.35 18.38 20.01
C ASP A 418 -11.04 16.88 19.83
N TYR A 419 -11.84 15.98 20.43
CA TYR A 419 -11.54 14.54 20.45
C TYR A 419 -11.44 13.93 19.05
N ASN A 420 -12.37 14.29 18.16
CA ASN A 420 -12.33 13.80 16.78
C ASN A 420 -11.06 14.24 16.04
N ALA A 421 -10.62 15.49 16.26
CA ALA A 421 -9.40 15.99 15.65
C ALA A 421 -8.17 15.22 16.16
N ASP A 422 -8.10 14.99 17.48
CA ASP A 422 -7.03 14.19 18.10
C ASP A 422 -6.98 12.75 17.56
N VAL A 423 -8.14 12.10 17.38
CA VAL A 423 -8.22 10.76 16.78
C VAL A 423 -7.72 10.76 15.34
N GLN A 424 -8.15 11.73 14.52
CA GLN A 424 -7.68 11.82 13.13
C GLN A 424 -6.19 12.16 13.05
N GLU A 425 -5.66 12.94 13.99
CA GLU A 425 -4.24 13.22 14.11
C GLU A 425 -3.44 11.95 14.44
N PHE A 426 -3.90 11.18 15.43
CA PHE A 426 -3.30 9.91 15.80
C PHE A 426 -3.31 8.92 14.63
N ILE A 427 -4.41 8.82 13.88
CA ILE A 427 -4.52 7.96 12.69
C ILE A 427 -3.56 8.43 11.59
N ARG A 428 -3.46 9.74 11.36
CA ARG A 428 -2.62 10.30 10.30
C ARG A 428 -1.13 10.09 10.57
N HIS A 429 -0.72 10.23 11.83
CA HIS A 429 0.68 10.12 12.22
C HIS A 429 1.12 8.70 12.57
N ASP A 430 0.18 7.84 12.99
CA ASP A 430 0.41 6.50 13.53
C ASP A 430 1.73 6.41 14.32
N PRO A 431 1.77 7.02 15.53
CA PRO A 431 3.00 7.08 16.33
C PRO A 431 3.54 5.70 16.73
N MET A 432 2.75 4.64 16.54
CA MET A 432 3.11 3.24 16.77
C MET A 432 3.50 2.49 15.49
N SER A 433 3.74 3.21 14.38
CA SER A 433 3.90 2.63 13.05
C SER A 433 5.07 1.65 12.92
N SER A 434 6.21 1.86 13.59
CA SER A 434 7.34 0.91 13.50
C SER A 434 6.98 -0.42 14.15
N ALA A 435 6.41 -0.38 15.35
CA ALA A 435 5.91 -1.56 16.02
C ALA A 435 4.75 -2.21 15.26
N ARG A 436 3.81 -1.42 14.72
CA ARG A 436 2.72 -1.94 13.89
C ARG A 436 3.25 -2.64 12.65
N LEU A 437 4.28 -2.11 12.00
CA LEU A 437 4.96 -2.74 10.87
C LEU A 437 5.61 -4.07 11.28
N ALA A 438 6.34 -4.11 12.39
CA ALA A 438 6.92 -5.36 12.91
C ALA A 438 5.85 -6.43 13.20
N LEU A 439 4.75 -6.05 13.86
CA LEU A 439 3.64 -6.95 14.14
C LEU A 439 2.85 -7.32 12.88
N SER A 440 2.80 -6.46 11.86
CA SER A 440 2.20 -6.78 10.55
C SER A 440 3.00 -7.85 9.80
N ILE A 441 4.33 -7.86 9.94
CA ILE A 441 5.20 -8.90 9.36
C ILE A 441 5.01 -10.22 10.10
N ALA A 442 4.89 -10.19 11.44
CA ALA A 442 4.55 -11.36 12.23
C ALA A 442 3.17 -11.92 11.82
N TRP A 443 2.17 -11.05 11.70
CA TRP A 443 0.84 -11.40 11.20
C TRP A 443 0.89 -12.02 9.80
N ALA A 444 1.66 -11.45 8.87
CA ALA A 444 1.84 -11.99 7.52
C ALA A 444 2.48 -13.37 7.53
N ALA A 445 3.52 -13.57 8.35
CA ALA A 445 4.18 -14.86 8.52
C ALA A 445 3.24 -15.94 9.05
N GLU A 446 2.35 -15.59 9.98
CA GLU A 446 1.39 -16.51 10.60
C GLU A 446 0.25 -16.94 9.70
N ARG A 447 -0.04 -16.16 8.65
CA ARG A 447 -1.09 -16.45 7.67
C ARG A 447 -0.57 -17.07 6.39
N ALA A 448 0.75 -17.07 6.20
CA ALA A 448 1.37 -17.62 5.02
C ALA A 448 1.19 -19.15 5.00
N THR A 449 0.55 -19.65 3.93
CA THR A 449 0.39 -21.10 3.71
C THR A 449 1.48 -21.66 2.80
N ALA A 450 2.21 -20.77 2.12
CA ALA A 450 3.41 -21.03 1.33
C ALA A 450 4.53 -20.07 1.75
N PRO A 451 5.77 -20.26 1.29
CA PRO A 451 6.87 -19.35 1.63
C PRO A 451 6.53 -17.89 1.31
N LEU A 452 6.75 -17.00 2.28
CA LEU A 452 6.41 -15.59 2.17
C LEU A 452 7.35 -14.89 1.17
N SER A 453 6.78 -14.21 0.18
CA SER A 453 7.56 -13.48 -0.81
C SER A 453 8.13 -12.18 -0.24
N ILE A 454 9.42 -11.95 -0.46
CA ILE A 454 10.14 -10.71 -0.12
C ILE A 454 10.75 -10.17 -1.42
N TYR A 455 10.14 -9.13 -1.97
CA TYR A 455 10.55 -8.52 -3.23
C TYR A 455 11.55 -7.38 -3.00
N LEU A 456 12.67 -7.35 -3.71
CA LEU A 456 13.49 -6.15 -3.86
C LEU A 456 13.07 -5.40 -5.13
N ALA A 457 12.58 -4.19 -4.96
CA ALA A 457 12.09 -3.34 -6.04
C ALA A 457 12.60 -1.90 -5.87
N HIS A 458 12.29 -1.04 -6.84
CA HIS A 458 12.65 0.38 -6.79
C HIS A 458 11.39 1.25 -6.67
N SER A 459 11.57 2.52 -6.33
CA SER A 459 10.49 3.51 -6.18
C SER A 459 10.21 4.34 -7.44
N LEU A 460 10.75 3.97 -8.61
CA LEU A 460 10.65 4.79 -9.84
C LEU A 460 9.44 4.44 -10.73
N GLY A 461 8.65 3.42 -10.37
CA GLY A 461 7.48 2.97 -11.14
C GLY A 461 7.83 2.29 -12.48
N GLY A 462 6.90 2.32 -13.44
CA GLY A 462 7.12 1.77 -14.78
C GLY A 462 6.69 0.31 -14.96
N GLY A 463 7.26 -0.38 -15.96
CA GLY A 463 6.86 -1.73 -16.35
C GLY A 463 7.14 -2.80 -15.28
N ALA A 464 8.29 -2.71 -14.62
CA ALA A 464 8.66 -3.62 -13.53
C ALA A 464 7.70 -3.49 -12.34
N GLU A 465 7.29 -2.27 -11.98
CA GLU A 465 6.32 -2.03 -10.92
C GLU A 465 4.95 -2.66 -11.22
N LYS A 466 4.43 -2.49 -12.45
CA LYS A 466 3.15 -3.10 -12.85
C LYS A 466 3.20 -4.63 -12.79
N TYR A 467 4.35 -5.23 -13.07
CA TYR A 467 4.56 -6.67 -12.89
C TYR A 467 4.55 -7.06 -11.41
N LEU A 468 5.30 -6.33 -10.59
CA LEU A 468 5.38 -6.53 -9.16
C LEU A 468 4.00 -6.42 -8.49
N GLU A 469 3.21 -5.41 -8.81
CA GLU A 469 1.84 -5.27 -8.29
C GLU A 469 0.96 -6.49 -8.58
N ARG A 470 1.13 -7.13 -9.75
CA ARG A 470 0.39 -8.35 -10.11
C ARG A 470 0.84 -9.53 -9.25
N ARG A 471 2.15 -9.68 -9.04
CA ARG A 471 2.73 -10.70 -8.15
C ARG A 471 2.26 -10.49 -6.71
N ILE A 472 2.30 -9.26 -6.20
CA ILE A 472 1.78 -8.89 -4.87
C ILE A 472 0.31 -9.27 -4.76
N ARG A 473 -0.54 -8.92 -5.74
CA ARG A 473 -1.95 -9.31 -5.74
C ARG A 473 -2.15 -10.83 -5.70
N SER A 474 -1.34 -11.58 -6.45
CA SER A 474 -1.37 -13.04 -6.43
C SER A 474 -0.97 -13.60 -5.07
N ASP A 475 0.07 -13.03 -4.45
CA ASP A 475 0.56 -13.46 -3.15
C ASP A 475 -0.40 -13.09 -2.02
N ILE A 476 -1.06 -11.93 -2.07
CA ILE A 476 -2.14 -11.59 -1.14
C ILE A 476 -3.29 -12.58 -1.27
N ALA A 477 -3.68 -12.94 -2.49
CA ALA A 477 -4.74 -13.93 -2.71
C ALA A 477 -4.36 -15.33 -2.19
N ALA A 478 -3.08 -15.71 -2.25
CA ALA A 478 -2.61 -17.03 -1.84
C ALA A 478 -2.20 -17.12 -0.35
N ASN A 479 -1.59 -16.08 0.19
CA ASN A 479 -0.89 -16.04 1.49
C ASN A 479 -1.37 -14.90 2.40
N SER A 480 -2.45 -14.19 2.05
CA SER A 480 -2.94 -12.97 2.73
C SER A 480 -2.01 -11.74 2.67
N ALA A 481 -0.71 -11.92 2.37
CA ALA A 481 0.27 -10.85 2.40
C ALA A 481 1.47 -11.04 1.47
N ALA A 482 2.19 -9.95 1.21
CA ALA A 482 3.50 -9.94 0.54
C ALA A 482 4.40 -8.84 1.13
N LEU A 483 5.72 -9.05 1.14
CA LEU A 483 6.69 -8.07 1.65
C LEU A 483 7.48 -7.45 0.49
N VAL A 484 7.74 -6.15 0.55
CA VAL A 484 8.56 -5.44 -0.44
C VAL A 484 9.62 -4.60 0.28
N LEU A 485 10.86 -4.73 -0.17
CA LEU A 485 11.99 -3.87 0.16
C LEU A 485 12.23 -2.96 -1.05
N ARG A 486 11.87 -1.67 -0.95
CA ARG A 486 12.10 -0.67 -1.98
C ARG A 486 13.39 0.10 -1.78
N VAL A 487 14.10 0.34 -2.89
CA VAL A 487 15.28 1.20 -2.96
C VAL A 487 15.03 2.44 -3.82
N GLY A 488 15.89 3.46 -3.67
CA GLY A 488 15.78 4.73 -4.40
C GLY A 488 14.82 5.75 -3.78
N GLY A 489 14.44 5.55 -2.52
CA GLY A 489 13.66 6.50 -1.72
C GLY A 489 14.51 7.53 -0.96
N ALA A 490 13.89 8.21 0.00
CA ALA A 490 14.54 9.19 0.87
C ALA A 490 15.60 8.53 1.77
N SER A 491 15.24 7.41 2.40
CA SER A 491 16.16 6.44 2.98
C SER A 491 16.53 5.37 1.96
N ARG A 492 17.64 4.68 2.21
CA ARG A 492 18.11 3.59 1.35
C ARG A 492 17.07 2.49 1.22
N TRP A 493 16.43 2.11 2.33
CA TRP A 493 15.45 1.04 2.35
C TRP A 493 14.08 1.53 2.80
N GLN A 494 13.06 1.09 2.07
CA GLN A 494 11.67 1.19 2.48
C GLN A 494 11.10 -0.22 2.56
N MET A 495 10.53 -0.58 3.70
CA MET A 495 9.89 -1.87 3.91
C MET A 495 8.38 -1.70 3.86
N GLU A 496 7.72 -2.60 3.15
CA GLU A 496 6.28 -2.61 2.94
C GLU A 496 5.71 -3.98 3.29
N CYS A 497 4.67 -4.01 4.13
CA CYS A 497 3.84 -5.19 4.33
C CYS A 497 2.48 -4.96 3.64
N HIS A 498 2.26 -5.65 2.53
CA HIS A 498 1.04 -5.57 1.74
C HIS A 498 0.02 -6.61 2.18
N SER A 499 -1.24 -6.21 2.23
CA SER A 499 -2.40 -7.08 2.50
C SER A 499 -3.61 -6.64 1.66
N ALA A 500 -4.70 -7.40 1.70
CA ALA A 500 -5.94 -7.02 1.01
C ALA A 500 -6.56 -5.70 1.52
N GLU A 501 -6.30 -5.35 2.79
CA GLU A 501 -6.86 -4.17 3.45
C GLU A 501 -6.02 -2.90 3.25
N GLY A 502 -4.77 -3.05 2.78
CA GLY A 502 -3.83 -1.95 2.60
C GLY A 502 -2.37 -2.33 2.83
N VAL A 503 -1.52 -1.31 2.96
CA VAL A 503 -0.06 -1.45 3.06
C VAL A 503 0.46 -0.70 4.28
N ASN A 504 1.24 -1.38 5.12
CA ASN A 504 2.01 -0.75 6.19
C ASN A 504 3.45 -0.49 5.69
N ILE A 505 3.99 0.71 5.92
CA ILE A 505 5.24 1.18 5.30
C ILE A 505 6.14 1.83 6.36
N GLY A 506 7.42 1.50 6.33
CA GLY A 506 8.46 2.18 7.10
C GLY A 506 9.77 2.29 6.32
N GLN A 507 10.60 3.27 6.66
CA GLN A 507 11.89 3.52 6.03
C GLN A 507 13.06 3.44 7.01
N THR A 508 14.22 3.00 6.55
CA THR A 508 15.46 3.00 7.35
C THR A 508 16.70 2.96 6.46
N ASP A 509 17.81 3.45 6.97
CA ASP A 509 19.14 3.25 6.38
C ASP A 509 19.88 2.04 6.99
N ASP A 510 19.33 1.43 8.06
CA ASP A 510 19.92 0.28 8.76
C ASP A 510 19.37 -1.05 8.23
N PHE A 511 20.17 -1.75 7.44
CA PHE A 511 19.83 -3.08 6.93
C PHE A 511 19.75 -4.16 8.02
N ALA A 512 20.51 -4.01 9.12
CA ALA A 512 20.46 -4.96 10.23
C ALA A 512 19.13 -4.85 11.00
N LEU A 513 18.55 -3.64 11.09
CA LEU A 513 17.20 -3.44 11.60
C LEU A 513 16.16 -4.17 10.74
N LEU A 514 16.23 -4.05 9.41
CA LEU A 514 15.33 -4.78 8.50
C LEU A 514 15.44 -6.29 8.66
N THR A 515 16.68 -6.80 8.75
CA THR A 515 16.91 -8.23 8.93
C THR A 515 16.24 -8.73 10.21
N ARG A 516 16.38 -7.98 11.33
CA ARG A 516 15.68 -8.28 12.59
C ARG A 516 14.15 -8.25 12.47
N MET A 517 13.60 -7.31 11.70
CA MET A 517 12.15 -7.26 11.45
C MET A 517 11.65 -8.43 10.60
N LEU A 518 12.51 -9.01 9.76
CA LEU A 518 12.23 -10.20 8.95
C LEU A 518 12.57 -11.53 9.67
N ASP A 519 13.07 -11.48 10.91
CA ASP A 519 13.34 -12.69 11.70
C ASP A 519 12.13 -13.56 11.98
N PRO A 520 10.95 -13.00 12.33
CA PRO A 520 9.75 -13.78 12.59
C PRO A 520 9.21 -14.54 11.38
N THR A 521 9.63 -14.19 10.16
CA THR A 521 9.10 -14.86 8.97
C THR A 521 9.64 -16.29 8.89
N GLY A 522 8.76 -17.23 8.57
CA GLY A 522 9.11 -18.61 8.28
C GLY A 522 9.87 -18.77 6.95
N PRO A 523 9.67 -19.89 6.23
CA PRO A 523 10.25 -20.07 4.91
C PRO A 523 9.91 -18.88 4.01
N ARG A 524 10.92 -18.36 3.30
CA ARG A 524 10.74 -17.18 2.44
C ARG A 524 11.12 -17.48 0.98
N ARG A 525 10.57 -16.65 0.10
CA ARG A 525 11.01 -16.51 -1.29
C ARG A 525 11.59 -15.12 -1.46
N VAL A 526 12.91 -15.00 -1.52
CA VAL A 526 13.59 -13.73 -1.81
C VAL A 526 13.56 -13.52 -3.33
N VAL A 527 13.03 -12.39 -3.78
CA VAL A 527 12.86 -12.09 -5.20
C VAL A 527 13.56 -10.78 -5.53
N TYR A 528 14.65 -10.84 -6.30
CA TYR A 528 15.20 -9.64 -6.93
C TYR A 528 14.32 -9.25 -8.12
N SER A 529 13.74 -8.05 -8.10
CA SER A 529 13.02 -7.49 -9.25
C SER A 529 13.85 -6.42 -9.95
N CYS A 530 14.25 -5.38 -9.22
CA CYS A 530 15.05 -4.29 -9.77
C CYS A 530 15.69 -3.48 -8.64
N GLY A 531 16.99 -3.21 -8.75
CA GLY A 531 17.78 -2.41 -7.80
C GLY A 531 18.13 -1.01 -8.30
N VAL A 532 17.60 -0.59 -9.45
CA VAL A 532 17.96 0.71 -10.07
C VAL A 532 17.53 1.86 -9.17
N GLY A 533 18.45 2.80 -8.95
CA GLY A 533 18.25 3.95 -8.08
C GLY A 533 18.71 3.73 -6.64
N ASP A 534 19.21 2.54 -6.26
CA ASP A 534 19.87 2.37 -4.96
C ASP A 534 21.12 3.26 -4.85
N ARG A 535 21.37 3.73 -3.63
CA ARG A 535 22.53 4.60 -3.31
C ARG A 535 23.85 3.86 -3.29
N ASP A 536 23.82 2.56 -2.98
CA ASP A 536 25.00 1.71 -2.92
C ASP A 536 24.71 0.36 -3.60
N PRO A 537 24.49 0.38 -4.91
CA PRO A 537 23.93 -0.76 -5.60
C PRO A 537 24.91 -1.94 -5.70
N ALA A 538 26.20 -1.68 -5.46
CA ALA A 538 27.25 -2.68 -5.43
C ALA A 538 27.09 -3.67 -4.25
N THR A 539 26.42 -3.27 -3.16
CA THR A 539 26.21 -4.12 -1.97
C THR A 539 24.88 -4.87 -1.97
N LEU A 540 23.96 -4.55 -2.91
CA LEU A 540 22.66 -5.22 -3.02
C LEU A 540 22.76 -6.75 -3.14
N PRO A 541 23.68 -7.33 -3.96
CA PRO A 541 23.79 -8.79 -4.07
C PRO A 541 24.09 -9.46 -2.73
N GLN A 542 25.00 -8.89 -1.93
CA GLN A 542 25.33 -9.44 -0.61
C GLN A 542 24.17 -9.30 0.37
N HIS A 543 23.46 -8.17 0.35
CA HIS A 543 22.27 -7.98 1.18
C HIS A 543 21.18 -9.02 0.86
N LEU A 544 20.87 -9.25 -0.41
CA LEU A 544 19.89 -10.27 -0.81
C LEU A 544 20.31 -11.69 -0.44
N LEU A 545 21.60 -12.03 -0.62
CA LEU A 545 22.15 -13.30 -0.18
C LEU A 545 22.00 -13.49 1.35
N SER A 546 22.23 -12.43 2.13
CA SER A 546 22.11 -12.50 3.59
C SER A 546 20.66 -12.69 4.08
N LEU A 547 19.66 -12.36 3.26
CA LEU A 547 18.27 -12.62 3.59
C LEU A 547 17.89 -14.10 3.41
N LYS A 548 18.59 -14.85 2.56
CA LYS A 548 18.32 -16.26 2.25
C LYS A 548 18.84 -17.16 3.38
N ARG A 549 17.95 -17.91 4.02
CA ARG A 549 18.26 -18.95 5.03
C ARG A 549 18.21 -20.35 4.40
N PRO A 550 18.74 -21.39 5.06
CA PRO A 550 18.56 -22.77 4.61
C PRO A 550 17.08 -23.11 4.43
N GLY A 551 16.71 -23.63 3.26
CA GLY A 551 15.31 -23.95 2.90
C GLY A 551 14.54 -22.83 2.19
N ASP A 552 15.08 -21.61 2.16
CA ASP A 552 14.49 -20.50 1.41
C ASP A 552 14.78 -20.59 -0.08
N ARG A 553 13.95 -19.94 -0.91
CA ARG A 553 14.18 -19.82 -2.36
C ARG A 553 14.65 -18.43 -2.74
N LEU A 554 15.53 -18.34 -3.73
CA LEU A 554 16.00 -17.10 -4.34
C LEU A 554 15.63 -17.08 -5.83
N GLU A 555 14.90 -16.05 -6.22
CA GLU A 555 14.47 -15.78 -7.58
C GLU A 555 15.05 -14.44 -8.04
N VAL A 556 15.62 -14.41 -9.24
CA VAL A 556 16.17 -13.21 -9.89
C VAL A 556 15.37 -12.95 -11.14
N LEU A 557 14.64 -11.84 -11.17
CA LEU A 557 13.89 -11.35 -12.32
C LEU A 557 14.76 -10.32 -13.05
N LEU A 558 15.08 -10.56 -14.32
CA LEU A 558 15.90 -9.66 -15.12
C LEU A 558 15.03 -8.61 -15.81
N HIS A 559 14.47 -7.67 -15.04
CA HIS A 559 13.69 -6.56 -15.59
C HIS A 559 14.55 -5.49 -16.27
N ASP A 560 15.85 -5.50 -15.97
CA ASP A 560 16.87 -4.64 -16.54
C ASP A 560 18.21 -5.41 -16.59
N TYR A 561 19.23 -4.83 -17.24
CA TYR A 561 20.57 -5.41 -17.28
C TYR A 561 21.45 -4.92 -16.13
N TYR A 562 20.86 -4.49 -15.01
CA TYR A 562 21.63 -4.02 -13.87
C TYR A 562 22.60 -5.08 -13.32
N PRO A 563 22.21 -6.37 -13.23
CA PRO A 563 23.18 -7.41 -12.87
C PRO A 563 24.36 -7.53 -13.85
N VAL A 564 24.23 -7.09 -15.10
CA VAL A 564 25.30 -7.15 -16.12
C VAL A 564 26.20 -5.91 -16.06
N SER A 565 25.64 -4.73 -15.77
CA SER A 565 26.34 -3.45 -15.78
C SER A 565 25.58 -2.36 -14.99
N PRO A 566 26.28 -1.41 -14.33
CA PRO A 566 25.67 -0.24 -13.70
C PRO A 566 24.83 0.62 -14.68
N SER A 567 25.26 0.72 -15.94
CA SER A 567 24.37 1.14 -17.04
C SER A 567 23.39 0.01 -17.29
N TYR A 568 22.24 0.07 -16.59
CA TYR A 568 21.17 -0.93 -16.66
C TYR A 568 20.58 -1.08 -18.06
N ALA A 569 20.85 -0.11 -18.94
CA ALA A 569 20.46 -0.12 -20.33
C ALA A 569 21.55 -0.56 -21.33
N LEU A 570 22.74 -0.91 -20.83
CA LEU A 570 23.91 -1.30 -21.63
C LEU A 570 24.37 -0.22 -22.64
N VAL A 571 23.96 1.03 -22.45
CA VAL A 571 24.45 2.17 -23.24
C VAL A 571 25.72 2.73 -22.61
N ASP A 572 26.67 3.11 -23.46
CA ASP A 572 27.89 3.81 -23.05
C ASP A 572 27.59 5.26 -22.62
N SER A 573 28.61 5.97 -22.12
CA SER A 573 28.49 7.37 -21.67
C SER A 573 28.09 8.36 -22.77
N ASP A 574 28.24 7.99 -24.03
CA ASP A 574 27.76 8.75 -25.20
C ASP A 574 26.31 8.42 -25.60
N GLY A 575 25.65 7.53 -24.87
CA GLY A 575 24.27 7.10 -25.11
C GLY A 575 24.11 6.02 -26.19
N THR A 576 25.21 5.47 -26.71
CA THR A 576 25.16 4.45 -27.76
C THR A 576 25.21 3.04 -27.17
N TYR A 577 24.36 2.15 -27.67
CA TYR A 577 24.44 0.72 -27.38
C TYR A 577 25.45 0.03 -28.31
N ARG A 578 26.43 -0.69 -27.72
CA ARG A 578 27.48 -1.44 -28.47
C ARG A 578 27.54 -2.92 -28.12
N GLY A 579 26.50 -3.45 -27.47
CA GLY A 579 26.47 -4.81 -26.94
C GLY A 579 26.84 -4.88 -25.46
N VAL A 580 27.09 -6.10 -24.97
CA VAL A 580 27.57 -6.31 -23.60
C VAL A 580 29.03 -5.84 -23.50
N PRO A 581 29.34 -4.85 -22.65
CA PRO A 581 30.71 -4.33 -22.55
C PRO A 581 31.69 -5.38 -22.02
N ASP A 582 32.94 -5.31 -22.46
CA ASP A 582 34.03 -6.10 -21.89
C ASP A 582 34.22 -5.77 -20.39
N ALA A 583 34.53 -6.75 -19.55
CA ALA A 583 34.68 -6.55 -18.11
C ALA A 583 35.78 -5.52 -17.73
N ALA A 584 36.75 -5.29 -18.62
CA ALA A 584 37.80 -4.29 -18.50
C ALA A 584 37.41 -2.90 -19.07
N SER A 585 36.16 -2.72 -19.53
CA SER A 585 35.66 -1.43 -20.02
C SER A 585 35.92 -0.32 -19.01
N LYS A 586 36.41 0.82 -19.52
CA LYS A 586 36.71 2.02 -18.74
C LYS A 586 35.67 3.12 -18.89
N ASP A 587 34.68 2.91 -19.76
CA ASP A 587 33.59 3.87 -19.97
C ASP A 587 32.91 4.15 -18.62
N PRO A 588 32.74 5.44 -18.25
CA PRO A 588 32.19 5.79 -16.95
C PRO A 588 30.76 5.28 -16.73
N ALA A 589 29.95 5.07 -17.78
CA ALA A 589 28.59 4.54 -17.67
C ALA A 589 28.56 3.10 -17.11
N HIS A 590 29.63 2.34 -17.31
CA HIS A 590 29.75 0.97 -16.82
C HIS A 590 30.48 0.85 -15.48
N THR A 591 30.72 1.97 -14.79
CA THR A 591 31.33 1.98 -13.46
C THR A 591 30.47 2.74 -12.47
N THR A 592 30.53 2.35 -11.20
CA THR A 592 29.81 3.03 -10.11
C THR A 592 30.77 3.41 -8.99
N ARG A 593 30.24 4.03 -7.93
CA ARG A 593 30.99 4.31 -6.70
C ARG A 593 30.38 3.49 -5.57
N GLY A 594 31.25 2.87 -4.77
CA GLY A 594 30.85 2.21 -3.53
C GLY A 594 30.64 3.22 -2.39
N PRO A 595 30.28 2.76 -1.18
CA PRO A 595 29.84 3.61 -0.09
C PRO A 595 30.96 4.51 0.48
N ASN A 596 32.23 4.15 0.27
CA ASN A 596 33.40 4.98 0.60
C ASN A 596 33.82 5.93 -0.54
N GLY A 597 32.98 6.09 -1.57
CA GLY A 597 33.25 6.90 -2.75
C GLY A 597 34.27 6.31 -3.72
N ARG A 598 34.83 5.12 -3.43
CA ARG A 598 35.79 4.44 -4.32
C ARG A 598 35.08 3.92 -5.56
N ARG A 599 35.77 4.01 -6.69
CA ARG A 599 35.29 3.48 -7.97
C ARG A 599 35.19 1.96 -7.88
N VAL A 600 34.04 1.42 -8.31
CA VAL A 600 33.80 0.01 -8.56
C VAL A 600 33.87 -0.21 -10.07
N SER A 601 34.81 -1.04 -10.51
CA SER A 601 34.95 -1.40 -11.94
C SER A 601 33.83 -2.34 -12.38
N LEU A 602 33.61 -2.46 -13.69
CA LEU A 602 32.63 -3.40 -14.25
C LEU A 602 32.96 -4.86 -13.87
N ALA A 603 34.24 -5.24 -13.85
CA ALA A 603 34.67 -6.56 -13.38
C ALA A 603 34.27 -6.83 -11.92
N GLN A 604 34.50 -5.85 -11.02
CA GLN A 604 34.11 -5.96 -9.61
C GLN A 604 32.59 -6.02 -9.45
N TRP A 605 31.87 -5.19 -10.20
CA TRP A 605 30.41 -5.23 -10.25
C TRP A 605 29.89 -6.62 -10.63
N ARG A 606 30.41 -7.18 -11.74
CA ARG A 606 30.00 -8.50 -12.21
C ARG A 606 30.33 -9.60 -11.20
N ASP A 607 31.46 -9.51 -10.53
CA ASP A 607 31.84 -10.46 -9.46
C ASP A 607 30.83 -10.46 -8.29
N GLN A 608 30.36 -9.27 -7.88
CA GLN A 608 29.35 -9.16 -6.81
C GLN A 608 28.01 -9.79 -7.21
N TRP A 609 27.54 -9.53 -8.44
CA TRP A 609 26.29 -10.11 -8.95
C TRP A 609 26.40 -11.60 -9.26
N ARG A 610 27.59 -12.09 -9.64
CA ARG A 610 27.86 -13.51 -9.90
C ARG A 610 27.46 -14.37 -8.70
N GLY A 611 27.80 -13.95 -7.49
CA GLY A 611 27.45 -14.69 -6.27
C GLY A 611 25.94 -14.85 -6.08
N LEU A 612 25.16 -13.80 -6.34
CA LEU A 612 23.70 -13.84 -6.24
C LEU A 612 23.09 -14.74 -7.32
N LEU A 613 23.54 -14.59 -8.58
CA LEU A 613 23.05 -15.38 -9.71
C LEU A 613 23.38 -16.87 -9.54
N ALA A 614 24.58 -17.20 -9.04
CA ALA A 614 24.98 -18.59 -8.77
C ALA A 614 24.16 -19.24 -7.65
N ALA A 615 23.69 -18.45 -6.67
CA ALA A 615 22.84 -18.92 -5.58
C ALA A 615 21.35 -18.93 -5.92
N ALA A 616 20.95 -18.37 -7.07
CA ALA A 616 19.57 -18.27 -7.48
C ALA A 616 19.04 -19.66 -7.88
N ASP A 617 17.91 -20.04 -7.28
CA ASP A 617 17.14 -21.19 -7.71
C ASP A 617 16.50 -20.87 -9.08
N ASP A 618 15.90 -19.68 -9.13
CA ASP A 618 15.18 -19.02 -10.22
C ASP A 618 15.96 -17.92 -10.96
N ILE A 619 16.36 -18.03 -12.24
CA ILE A 619 16.72 -16.82 -13.04
C ILE A 619 15.71 -16.64 -14.16
N ILE A 620 14.81 -15.66 -14.05
CA ILE A 620 13.77 -15.40 -15.04
C ILE A 620 14.16 -14.23 -15.92
N VAL A 621 14.20 -14.48 -17.23
CA VAL A 621 14.38 -13.47 -18.27
C VAL A 621 13.15 -13.43 -19.17
N PHE A 622 12.90 -12.30 -19.83
CA PHE A 622 11.62 -12.06 -20.51
C PHE A 622 11.69 -12.17 -22.05
N SER A 623 12.88 -12.46 -22.60
CA SER A 623 13.14 -12.68 -24.03
C SER A 623 14.35 -13.58 -24.26
N GLN A 624 14.51 -14.12 -25.48
CA GLN A 624 15.71 -14.91 -25.81
C GLN A 624 16.95 -14.02 -25.93
N ASP A 625 16.78 -12.78 -26.37
CA ASP A 625 17.81 -11.75 -26.43
C ASP A 625 18.35 -11.44 -25.02
N SER A 626 17.45 -11.25 -24.03
CA SER A 626 17.84 -11.06 -22.63
C SER A 626 18.65 -12.24 -22.10
N ARG A 627 18.26 -13.48 -22.48
CA ARG A 627 19.02 -14.69 -22.14
C ARG A 627 20.43 -14.64 -22.73
N GLN A 628 20.56 -14.28 -24.01
CA GLN A 628 21.85 -14.25 -24.69
C GLN A 628 22.78 -13.16 -24.13
N LEU A 629 22.25 -11.97 -23.84
CA LEU A 629 23.00 -10.88 -23.23
C LEU A 629 23.46 -11.24 -21.81
N LEU A 630 22.60 -11.87 -21.01
CA LEU A 630 22.98 -12.36 -19.68
C LEU A 630 24.09 -13.42 -19.77
N LEU A 631 23.97 -14.39 -20.68
CA LEU A 631 24.97 -15.45 -20.89
C LEU A 631 26.30 -14.94 -21.41
N THR A 632 26.31 -13.80 -22.10
CA THR A 632 27.57 -13.16 -22.52
C THR A 632 28.37 -12.66 -21.32
N ALA A 633 27.70 -12.24 -20.24
CA ALA A 633 28.35 -11.82 -19.00
C ALA A 633 28.56 -12.97 -18.00
N TYR A 634 27.65 -13.95 -17.97
CA TYR A 634 27.63 -15.07 -17.02
C TYR A 634 27.30 -16.40 -17.73
N PRO A 635 28.25 -17.00 -18.48
CA PRO A 635 27.99 -18.26 -19.20
C PRO A 635 27.59 -19.42 -18.27
N GLU A 636 28.09 -19.42 -17.04
CA GLU A 636 27.94 -20.52 -16.09
C GLU A 636 26.52 -20.67 -15.52
N VAL A 637 25.69 -19.64 -15.56
CA VAL A 637 24.33 -19.67 -14.99
C VAL A 637 23.28 -20.22 -15.96
N SER A 638 23.69 -20.73 -17.13
CA SER A 638 22.79 -21.19 -18.20
C SER A 638 21.75 -22.22 -17.76
N ALA A 639 22.08 -23.09 -16.80
CA ALA A 639 21.16 -24.12 -16.31
C ALA A 639 20.00 -23.56 -15.48
N SER A 640 20.19 -22.39 -14.86
CA SER A 640 19.20 -21.75 -13.97
C SER A 640 18.30 -20.74 -14.69
N ILE A 641 18.61 -20.38 -15.95
CA ILE A 641 17.84 -19.40 -16.73
C ILE A 641 16.57 -20.03 -17.30
N ARG A 642 15.43 -19.37 -17.07
CA ARG A 642 14.14 -19.65 -17.70
C ARG A 642 13.62 -18.42 -18.43
N VAL A 643 13.25 -18.60 -19.69
CA VAL A 643 12.63 -17.55 -20.50
C VAL A 643 11.13 -17.60 -20.29
N GLN A 644 10.57 -16.57 -19.67
CA GLN A 644 9.14 -16.46 -19.39
C GLN A 644 8.65 -15.05 -19.75
N PRO A 645 8.26 -14.80 -21.01
CA PRO A 645 7.79 -13.48 -21.44
C PRO A 645 6.61 -12.97 -20.62
N HIS A 646 6.52 -11.65 -20.47
CA HIS A 646 5.36 -11.03 -19.85
C HIS A 646 4.12 -11.12 -20.75
N THR A 647 2.95 -11.01 -20.12
CA THR A 647 1.66 -10.91 -20.82
C THR A 647 1.13 -9.49 -20.72
N LEU A 648 0.40 -9.08 -21.75
CA LEU A 648 -0.32 -7.80 -21.76
C LEU A 648 -1.17 -7.62 -20.50
N LEU A 649 -1.23 -6.39 -20.01
CA LEU A 649 -1.95 -6.04 -18.78
C LEU A 649 -3.46 -6.07 -18.96
N ALA A 650 -3.93 -5.81 -20.18
CA ALA A 650 -5.33 -5.87 -20.58
C ALA A 650 -5.42 -6.16 -22.08
N SER A 651 -6.60 -6.59 -22.53
CA SER A 651 -6.90 -6.74 -23.94
C SER A 651 -6.92 -5.37 -24.63
N VAL A 652 -6.26 -5.27 -25.79
CA VAL A 652 -6.33 -4.10 -26.67
C VAL A 652 -7.18 -4.48 -27.89
N PRO A 653 -8.30 -3.78 -28.17
CA PRO A 653 -9.13 -4.08 -29.32
C PRO A 653 -8.36 -3.89 -30.63
N LYS A 654 -8.54 -4.82 -31.58
CA LYS A 654 -8.07 -4.64 -32.95
C LYS A 654 -8.84 -3.50 -33.62
N VAL A 655 -8.14 -2.70 -34.42
CA VAL A 655 -8.71 -1.59 -35.17
C VAL A 655 -8.46 -1.76 -36.66
N THR A 656 -9.35 -1.18 -37.48
CA THR A 656 -9.12 -1.06 -38.92
C THR A 656 -8.10 0.05 -39.17
N ARG A 657 -7.10 -0.23 -40.01
CA ARG A 657 -6.07 0.74 -40.41
C ARG A 657 -6.71 1.95 -41.09
N PRO A 658 -6.56 3.18 -40.56
CA PRO A 658 -6.98 4.40 -41.24
C PRO A 658 -6.23 4.59 -42.56
N THR A 659 -6.85 5.29 -43.52
CA THR A 659 -6.28 5.60 -44.86
C THR A 659 -6.26 7.11 -45.15
N PRO A 660 -5.54 7.92 -44.34
CA PRO A 660 -5.41 9.34 -44.59
C PRO A 660 -4.60 9.62 -45.87
N LYS A 661 -4.75 10.83 -46.43
CA LYS A 661 -3.96 11.29 -47.60
C LYS A 661 -2.45 11.30 -47.34
N THR A 662 -2.06 11.58 -46.10
CA THR A 662 -0.66 11.59 -45.64
C THR A 662 -0.52 10.55 -44.52
N PRO A 663 0.40 9.58 -44.63
CA PRO A 663 0.65 8.59 -43.58
C PRO A 663 0.96 9.23 -42.23
N VAL A 664 0.55 8.57 -41.14
CA VAL A 664 0.78 9.04 -39.77
C VAL A 664 1.52 7.97 -38.98
N ILE A 665 2.74 8.29 -38.59
CA ILE A 665 3.58 7.46 -37.73
C ILE A 665 3.22 7.79 -36.28
N GLY A 666 2.69 6.80 -35.56
CA GLY A 666 2.46 6.88 -34.13
C GLY A 666 3.67 6.34 -33.36
N ILE A 667 4.07 6.99 -32.28
CA ILE A 667 4.97 6.43 -31.27
C ILE A 667 4.17 6.28 -29.98
N LEU A 668 4.25 5.12 -29.34
CA LEU A 668 3.48 4.79 -28.13
C LEU A 668 4.41 4.69 -26.91
N GLY A 669 4.03 5.34 -25.81
CA GLY A 669 4.73 5.27 -24.52
C GLY A 669 5.54 6.50 -24.15
N ASP A 670 6.03 6.51 -22.91
CA ASP A 670 6.91 7.55 -22.40
C ASP A 670 8.36 7.33 -22.89
N LEU A 671 8.89 8.31 -23.63
CA LEU A 671 10.20 8.25 -24.27
C LEU A 671 11.28 8.92 -23.40
N ALA A 672 12.06 8.09 -22.72
CA ALA A 672 13.36 8.44 -22.15
C ALA A 672 14.45 8.43 -23.25
N PRO A 673 15.66 8.96 -23.00
CA PRO A 673 16.77 8.95 -23.97
C PRO A 673 17.02 7.56 -24.59
N GLN A 674 17.18 6.54 -23.74
CA GLN A 674 17.40 5.14 -24.14
C GLN A 674 16.20 4.50 -24.85
N LYS A 675 14.99 5.05 -24.67
CA LYS A 675 13.78 4.62 -25.39
C LYS A 675 13.60 5.34 -26.73
N GLY A 676 14.58 6.14 -27.17
CA GLY A 676 14.57 6.76 -28.49
C GLY A 676 14.02 8.18 -28.55
N ALA A 677 14.02 8.93 -27.44
CA ALA A 677 13.60 10.34 -27.45
C ALA A 677 14.37 11.17 -28.51
N GLY A 678 15.68 10.93 -28.65
CA GLY A 678 16.51 11.57 -29.68
C GLY A 678 16.09 11.22 -31.11
N VAL A 679 15.75 9.95 -31.36
CA VAL A 679 15.26 9.48 -32.67
C VAL A 679 13.93 10.14 -33.00
N ALA A 680 12.98 10.16 -32.06
CA ALA A 680 11.68 10.80 -32.24
C ALA A 680 11.80 12.30 -32.52
N ALA A 681 12.66 13.01 -31.78
CA ALA A 681 12.94 14.43 -32.00
C ALA A 681 13.61 14.69 -33.36
N GLY A 682 14.53 13.81 -33.78
CA GLY A 682 15.13 13.86 -35.12
C GLY A 682 14.10 13.69 -36.23
N MET A 683 13.23 12.68 -36.12
CA MET A 683 12.13 12.44 -37.07
C MET A 683 11.15 13.62 -37.10
N SER A 684 10.80 14.16 -35.94
CA SER A 684 9.93 15.32 -35.79
C SER A 684 10.46 16.53 -36.57
N ARG A 685 11.76 16.86 -36.42
CA ARG A 685 12.41 17.93 -37.19
C ARG A 685 12.47 17.63 -38.69
N HIS A 686 12.77 16.39 -39.07
CA HIS A 686 12.85 16.00 -40.48
C HIS A 686 11.49 16.09 -41.20
N LEU A 687 10.40 15.76 -40.51
CA LEU A 687 9.04 15.79 -41.05
C LEU A 687 8.38 17.18 -40.99
N GLN A 688 9.04 18.19 -40.39
CA GLN A 688 8.48 19.52 -40.25
C GLN A 688 8.24 20.17 -41.62
N GLY A 689 6.98 20.58 -41.89
CA GLY A 689 6.60 21.27 -43.12
C GLY A 689 6.55 20.40 -44.38
N GLY A 690 6.77 19.08 -44.28
CA GLY A 690 6.68 18.14 -45.40
C GLY A 690 5.37 17.35 -45.43
N ASP A 691 4.96 16.89 -46.62
CA ASP A 691 3.74 16.10 -46.83
C ASP A 691 3.99 14.57 -46.89
N ARG A 692 5.23 14.14 -46.62
CA ARG A 692 5.65 12.73 -46.68
C ARG A 692 4.96 11.86 -45.62
N ALA A 693 4.96 12.32 -44.38
CA ALA A 693 4.33 11.66 -43.25
C ALA A 693 4.16 12.65 -42.10
N ARG A 694 3.27 12.34 -41.15
CA ARG A 694 3.11 13.09 -39.88
C ARG A 694 3.56 12.23 -38.71
N LEU A 695 4.00 12.88 -37.64
CA LEU A 695 4.40 12.22 -36.40
C LEU A 695 3.46 12.56 -35.26
N VAL A 696 3.04 11.52 -34.52
CA VAL A 696 2.23 11.64 -33.31
C VAL A 696 2.86 10.84 -32.19
N LEU A 697 3.12 11.47 -31.05
CA LEU A 697 3.59 10.81 -29.84
C LEU A 697 2.43 10.64 -28.86
N VAL A 698 2.06 9.39 -28.60
CA VAL A 698 1.07 8.96 -27.62
C VAL A 698 1.80 8.54 -26.34
N GLY A 699 2.13 9.53 -25.54
CA GLY A 699 2.93 9.41 -24.32
C GLY A 699 3.62 10.73 -24.02
N ASN A 700 4.55 10.73 -23.08
CA ASN A 700 5.42 11.86 -22.79
C ASN A 700 6.80 11.65 -23.43
N ILE A 701 7.55 12.75 -23.60
CA ILE A 701 8.96 12.70 -23.99
C ILE A 701 9.79 13.38 -22.91
N ASP A 702 11.02 12.91 -22.73
CA ASP A 702 11.98 13.58 -21.86
C ASP A 702 12.07 15.08 -22.25
N PRO A 703 11.87 16.01 -21.29
CA PRO A 703 11.83 17.46 -21.57
C PRO A 703 13.09 18.05 -22.17
N THR A 704 14.22 17.33 -22.15
CA THR A 704 15.46 17.75 -22.81
C THR A 704 15.42 17.63 -24.34
N TYR A 705 14.38 16.98 -24.89
CA TYR A 705 14.20 16.79 -26.33
C TYR A 705 12.98 17.56 -26.83
N ASP A 706 13.23 18.59 -27.63
CA ASP A 706 12.18 19.37 -28.26
C ASP A 706 11.65 18.69 -29.53
N LEU A 707 10.32 18.65 -29.64
CA LEU A 707 9.62 18.28 -30.86
C LEU A 707 9.38 19.52 -31.72
N ALA A 708 9.52 19.37 -33.03
CA ALA A 708 9.28 20.43 -34.00
C ALA A 708 7.79 20.84 -34.05
N GLU A 709 7.55 22.10 -34.41
CA GLU A 709 6.21 22.67 -34.53
C GLU A 709 5.35 21.85 -35.51
N GLY A 710 4.13 21.52 -35.09
CA GLY A 710 3.20 20.66 -35.85
C GLY A 710 3.21 19.19 -35.45
N THR A 711 4.21 18.72 -34.67
CA THR A 711 4.18 17.37 -34.08
C THR A 711 3.16 17.31 -32.95
N ARG A 712 2.32 16.27 -32.92
CA ARG A 712 1.30 16.12 -31.87
C ARG A 712 1.87 15.32 -30.71
N LEU A 713 1.88 15.91 -29.52
CA LEU A 713 2.15 15.25 -28.24
C LEU A 713 0.83 15.07 -27.49
N HIS A 714 0.43 13.82 -27.23
CA HIS A 714 -0.82 13.52 -26.52
C HIS A 714 -0.67 13.55 -25.00
N GLY A 715 0.46 13.04 -24.47
CA GLY A 715 0.64 12.78 -23.05
C GLY A 715 0.17 11.38 -22.63
N THR A 716 -0.09 11.20 -21.34
CA THR A 716 -0.46 9.92 -20.72
C THR A 716 -1.74 9.32 -21.32
N TYR A 717 -1.77 8.00 -21.52
CA TYR A 717 -2.93 7.27 -22.07
C TYR A 717 -3.33 6.08 -21.18
N ARG A 718 -4.58 5.61 -21.31
CA ARG A 718 -5.01 4.29 -20.81
C ARG A 718 -5.10 3.32 -21.98
N LEU A 719 -4.86 2.03 -21.74
CA LEU A 719 -4.93 0.98 -22.78
C LEU A 719 -6.25 1.00 -23.57
N ALA A 720 -7.37 1.25 -22.88
CA ALA A 720 -8.70 1.32 -23.48
C ALA A 720 -8.89 2.53 -24.42
N ASP A 721 -8.03 3.55 -24.34
CA ASP A 721 -8.11 4.75 -25.17
C ASP A 721 -7.36 4.58 -26.51
N ILE A 722 -6.44 3.62 -26.63
CA ILE A 722 -5.59 3.41 -27.83
C ILE A 722 -6.42 3.36 -29.13
N PRO A 723 -7.53 2.60 -29.23
CA PRO A 723 -8.34 2.57 -30.45
C PRO A 723 -8.86 3.95 -30.87
N LYS A 724 -9.32 4.76 -29.92
CA LYS A 724 -9.85 6.11 -30.17
C LYS A 724 -8.74 7.08 -30.55
N LEU A 725 -7.55 6.91 -29.99
CA LEU A 725 -6.39 7.73 -30.31
C LEU A 725 -5.91 7.46 -31.74
N ILE A 726 -5.91 6.19 -32.17
CA ILE A 726 -5.62 5.81 -33.55
C ILE A 726 -6.59 6.50 -34.51
N GLU A 727 -7.89 6.43 -34.24
CA GLU A 727 -8.92 7.08 -35.06
C GLU A 727 -8.76 8.60 -35.06
N SER A 728 -8.58 9.23 -33.90
CA SER A 728 -8.50 10.69 -33.77
C SER A 728 -7.28 11.28 -34.48
N TYR A 729 -6.14 10.58 -34.39
CA TYR A 729 -4.88 11.01 -35.00
C TYR A 729 -4.64 10.42 -36.38
N GLN A 730 -5.52 9.53 -36.86
CA GLN A 730 -5.39 8.80 -38.13
C GLN A 730 -4.08 8.01 -38.22
N ILE A 731 -3.64 7.38 -37.12
CA ILE A 731 -2.38 6.62 -37.04
C ILE A 731 -2.42 5.43 -38.00
N THR A 732 -1.46 5.38 -38.93
CA THR A 732 -1.40 4.34 -39.96
C THR A 732 -0.39 3.24 -39.64
N THR A 733 0.65 3.56 -38.87
CA THR A 733 1.77 2.67 -38.50
C THR A 733 2.29 3.07 -37.13
N TRP A 734 2.64 2.10 -36.30
CA TRP A 734 3.38 2.33 -35.05
C TRP A 734 4.88 2.21 -35.28
N PHE A 735 5.66 3.08 -34.66
CA PHE A 735 7.10 2.97 -34.56
C PHE A 735 7.54 2.91 -33.10
N ILE A 736 8.37 1.92 -32.77
CA ILE A 736 8.99 1.76 -31.45
C ILE A 736 10.47 2.16 -31.56
N PRO A 737 10.85 3.38 -31.15
CA PRO A 737 12.17 3.95 -31.45
C PRO A 737 13.27 3.53 -30.47
N SER A 738 13.07 2.48 -29.67
CA SER A 738 13.96 2.09 -28.58
C SER A 738 15.38 1.79 -29.06
N VAL A 739 16.37 2.48 -28.48
CA VAL A 739 17.79 2.39 -28.88
C VAL A 739 18.65 1.55 -27.93
N TRP A 740 17.97 0.82 -27.05
CA TRP A 740 18.56 -0.17 -26.15
C TRP A 740 17.82 -1.49 -26.31
N PRO A 741 18.44 -2.63 -25.99
CA PRO A 741 17.71 -3.89 -25.94
C PRO A 741 16.72 -3.82 -24.77
N GLU A 742 15.41 -3.75 -25.02
CA GLU A 742 14.45 -3.87 -23.91
C GLU A 742 14.44 -5.33 -23.44
N THR A 743 14.31 -5.55 -22.13
CA THR A 743 14.09 -6.88 -21.56
C THR A 743 12.67 -7.38 -21.88
N PHE A 744 11.70 -6.46 -21.86
CA PHE A 744 10.34 -6.63 -22.37
C PHE A 744 9.71 -5.26 -22.64
N SER A 745 9.04 -5.11 -23.78
CA SER A 745 8.37 -3.85 -24.15
C SER A 745 6.84 -3.96 -24.12
N TYR A 746 6.20 -3.41 -23.07
CA TYR A 746 4.73 -3.35 -23.00
C TYR A 746 4.15 -2.57 -24.18
N THR A 747 4.76 -1.43 -24.52
CA THR A 747 4.36 -0.55 -25.63
C THR A 747 4.40 -1.26 -26.98
N THR A 748 5.40 -2.12 -27.21
CA THR A 748 5.45 -2.94 -28.43
C THR A 748 4.27 -3.90 -28.49
N HIS A 749 3.99 -4.62 -27.40
CA HIS A 749 2.88 -5.58 -27.37
C HIS A 749 1.52 -4.87 -27.48
N GLU A 750 1.38 -3.68 -26.89
CA GLU A 750 0.18 -2.84 -27.01
C GLU A 750 -0.04 -2.39 -28.45
N ALA A 751 1.02 -1.92 -29.13
CA ALA A 751 1.00 -1.54 -30.54
C ALA A 751 0.68 -2.72 -31.46
N LEU A 752 1.29 -3.88 -31.21
CA LEU A 752 1.03 -5.11 -31.99
C LEU A 752 -0.43 -5.55 -31.85
N ALA A 753 -0.98 -5.47 -30.65
CA ALA A 753 -2.36 -5.88 -30.37
C ALA A 753 -3.42 -5.02 -31.09
N THR A 754 -3.09 -3.78 -31.50
CA THR A 754 -4.02 -2.95 -32.27
C THR A 754 -4.26 -3.51 -33.69
N GLY A 755 -3.36 -4.36 -34.20
CA GLY A 755 -3.41 -4.90 -35.56
C GLY A 755 -2.89 -3.95 -36.66
N LEU A 756 -2.37 -2.77 -36.29
CA LEU A 756 -1.69 -1.89 -37.25
C LEU A 756 -0.26 -2.40 -37.54
N PRO A 757 0.36 -2.02 -38.67
CA PRO A 757 1.78 -2.25 -38.88
C PRO A 757 2.62 -1.67 -37.74
N VAL A 758 3.56 -2.45 -37.21
CA VAL A 758 4.49 -2.03 -36.16
C VAL A 758 5.91 -2.20 -36.65
N VAL A 759 6.68 -1.11 -36.59
CA VAL A 759 8.09 -1.09 -36.97
C VAL A 759 8.95 -0.81 -35.73
N CYS A 760 10.09 -1.50 -35.60
CA CYS A 760 11.09 -1.19 -34.57
C CYS A 760 12.50 -1.51 -35.06
N PHE A 761 13.54 -1.03 -34.36
CA PHE A 761 14.91 -1.46 -34.62
C PHE A 761 15.09 -2.95 -34.28
N ASP A 762 15.90 -3.68 -35.05
CA ASP A 762 16.23 -5.09 -34.80
C ASP A 762 17.19 -5.25 -33.61
N LEU A 763 16.66 -4.96 -32.42
CA LEU A 763 17.36 -4.93 -31.15
C LEU A 763 16.39 -5.39 -30.05
N GLY A 764 16.85 -6.20 -29.10
CA GLY A 764 16.13 -6.49 -27.86
C GLY A 764 14.86 -7.33 -27.99
N ALA A 765 14.13 -7.43 -26.88
CA ALA A 765 12.83 -8.11 -26.82
C ALA A 765 11.77 -7.46 -27.71
N GLN A 766 11.87 -6.15 -27.95
CA GLN A 766 10.97 -5.44 -28.86
C GLN A 766 11.05 -6.02 -30.28
N ALA A 767 12.26 -6.31 -30.77
CA ALA A 767 12.47 -6.90 -32.09
C ALA A 767 11.98 -8.34 -32.17
N GLU A 768 12.20 -9.15 -31.13
CA GLU A 768 11.67 -10.51 -31.06
C GLU A 768 10.15 -10.53 -31.18
N ALA A 769 9.46 -9.68 -30.41
CA ALA A 769 8.01 -9.58 -30.44
C ALA A 769 7.50 -9.10 -31.81
N VAL A 770 8.17 -8.13 -32.42
CA VAL A 770 7.81 -7.60 -33.75
C VAL A 770 8.06 -8.63 -34.84
N ARG A 771 9.19 -9.35 -34.85
CA ARG A 771 9.48 -10.43 -35.80
C ARG A 771 8.48 -11.59 -35.71
N ALA A 772 8.00 -11.90 -34.50
CA ALA A 772 7.04 -12.97 -34.28
C ALA A 772 5.60 -12.60 -34.69
N ALA A 773 5.29 -11.32 -34.86
CA ALA A 773 3.93 -10.86 -35.12
C ALA A 773 3.65 -10.67 -36.62
N PRO A 774 2.43 -11.04 -37.10
CA PRO A 774 2.09 -10.95 -38.53
C PRO A 774 2.02 -9.51 -39.06
N ASN A 775 1.86 -8.53 -38.17
CA ASN A 775 1.83 -7.10 -38.48
C ASN A 775 3.12 -6.38 -38.05
N GLY A 776 4.21 -7.11 -37.76
CA GLY A 776 5.48 -6.53 -37.33
C GLY A 776 6.56 -6.59 -38.40
N ARG A 777 7.44 -5.58 -38.42
CA ARG A 777 8.66 -5.52 -39.23
C ARG A 777 9.80 -4.86 -38.47
N THR A 778 10.99 -5.42 -38.53
CA THR A 778 12.19 -4.79 -37.96
C THR A 778 12.99 -4.04 -39.03
N ILE A 779 13.72 -3.00 -38.61
CA ILE A 779 14.67 -2.26 -39.44
C ILE A 779 16.08 -2.32 -38.80
N PRO A 780 17.17 -2.21 -39.57
CA PRO A 780 18.52 -2.29 -39.03
C PRO A 780 18.77 -1.25 -37.92
N PHE A 781 19.39 -1.66 -36.81
CA PHE A 781 19.64 -0.79 -35.66
C PHE A 781 20.60 0.36 -35.98
N GLU A 782 21.52 0.17 -36.93
CA GLU A 782 22.49 1.18 -37.37
C GLU A 782 21.80 2.46 -37.88
N LEU A 783 20.55 2.35 -38.36
CA LEU A 783 19.76 3.50 -38.79
C LEU A 783 19.48 4.48 -37.65
N ALA A 784 19.45 4.02 -36.39
CA ALA A 784 19.25 4.87 -35.22
C ALA A 784 20.35 5.94 -35.06
N GLY A 785 21.59 5.63 -35.49
CA GLY A 785 22.74 6.54 -35.43
C GLY A 785 23.04 7.30 -36.72
N ASN A 786 22.39 6.95 -37.84
CA ASN A 786 22.72 7.49 -39.17
C ASN A 786 22.01 8.82 -39.47
N SER A 787 20.70 8.79 -39.72
CA SER A 787 19.90 10.00 -39.97
C SER A 787 18.41 9.74 -39.77
N ALA A 788 17.68 10.76 -39.33
CA ALA A 788 16.22 10.70 -39.20
C ALA A 788 15.52 10.39 -40.53
N GLN A 789 16.10 10.83 -41.65
CA GLN A 789 15.59 10.53 -42.98
C GLN A 789 15.59 9.03 -43.26
N ALA A 790 16.72 8.35 -43.03
CA ALA A 790 16.84 6.92 -43.29
C ALA A 790 15.87 6.09 -42.44
N VAL A 791 15.62 6.51 -41.19
CA VAL A 791 14.60 5.90 -40.33
C VAL A 791 13.19 6.07 -40.91
N VAL A 792 12.82 7.29 -41.34
CA VAL A 792 11.51 7.55 -41.95
C VAL A 792 11.34 6.79 -43.27
N ASP A 793 12.37 6.78 -44.12
CA ASP A 793 12.38 6.01 -45.37
C ASP A 793 12.13 4.53 -45.09
N ALA A 794 12.87 3.95 -44.14
CA ALA A 794 12.73 2.55 -43.76
C ALA A 794 11.35 2.24 -43.14
N ILE A 795 10.70 3.16 -42.43
CA ILE A 795 9.34 2.95 -41.88
C ILE A 795 8.28 2.97 -42.97
N LEU A 796 8.41 3.86 -43.95
CA LEU A 796 7.43 4.05 -45.02
C LEU A 796 7.57 3.03 -46.16
N ASP A 797 8.70 2.35 -46.27
CA ASP A 797 8.86 1.26 -47.22
C ASP A 797 8.01 0.04 -46.83
N GLU A 798 6.92 -0.18 -47.54
CA GLU A 798 6.02 -1.33 -47.36
C GLU A 798 6.49 -2.60 -48.11
N ARG A 799 7.62 -2.55 -48.84
CA ARG A 799 8.13 -3.66 -49.69
C ARG A 799 9.40 -4.35 -49.19
N ALA A 800 9.93 -3.95 -48.03
CA ALA A 800 11.16 -4.50 -47.44
C ALA A 800 10.89 -5.64 -46.45
#